data_AF-A0A0S4FL26-F1
#
_entry.id   AF-A0A0S4FL26-F1
#
_cell.length_a   1.000
_cell.length_b   1.000
_cell.length_c   1.000
_cell.angle_alpha   90.00
_cell.angle_beta   90.00
_cell.angle_gamma   90.00
#
_symmetry.space_group_name_H-M   'P 1'
#
loop_
_entity.id
_entity.type
_entity.pdbx_description
1 polymer ?
#
loop_
_entity_poly.entity_id
_entity_poly.type
_entity_poly.pdbx_seq_one_letter_code
_entity_poly.pdbx_strand_id
1 'polypeptide(L)'
;MENQNKKSIPKIPFLLLIGVVLFSLSVSAVSAANTSSNSTIYVSTEGNDTWDGLSPTYNTTSGPKKTITNATGTVTTNGTIYIAPGTYNESGITINKDMTITGENQENTIINGQQSGNSIFHILSGITANINNLTLTNGRTPLGGAIYKDGGNLTVTNCTFTNNTAGYGGAIYTNVGSLTVRNCKFTNNTAKQHVGAWGGSIYNYGGNLTVTNCIFTTKTISGLGDDSGGAIYNNGGSLTVINSTFTNNSATRYGGAIFNNGGSLTVTNSTFTNNTAYCGGAIYNKGGSLSMTNCTLTNNTVSEDGGAIYSKDGESFSMTNCTLTTNKAARYGGAIYKDGGRLTVMNCILADNTMNLEQGYGGAIFNNAGSLTVTNSAFTDNTAYWYGGAIYNNGSLTVTNSTFTNNYAYGDGGAIYNNGSLTVTNSTLKNNTASGDGGAIYNSGGSTVTNSTFTNNNAYTSYGGAIYNHLGGLIVTESTFTNNTAYGDSVAGGDSGAGGAIWSYGGKVVVHFNRIVGNSPNNSQIHSEMGTVNATLNWWGSNLNPLSYVSNGSNGNVDVSSWLILNMTTNPTNISYGGNSTVTVDLLYDNTGAYHDPVNGHVPDGIYVEFSSYLGLYRPADNVLVNGSITSFYIPGTVGSDNIKVTVDNQILSTPVTINQSPTTITVDPVSGAAGQTVTLNTHVTDSNGNPVKDGQVTYKVNGTVIGTVDISNGLATINWTIPSSWIGGFYGVVVDYLGSHKYLASTNTTNLTVNPTPTNVTVDPVNGHAGQTITITTHATDSNSNPVKDGQVTYKINSTTIGTVDVINGLATINWTIPTTWNTGTYNIIADYSGSANYLASINTTNLTVNPTPTNVTVDPVNGHAGQTITINTHITDSNSNPVKDGKVTYKINGTIIGNADVINGLATITWTIPTTWIGGVYSIIAEYSGSVNYLASNNTTNLTVNPTPTNVTVDPVNGHAGQTITINTHITDSNSNPVKDGKVTYKVNGTLIGTVDVSNGLATINWTIPTNWTSGIYNIIADYSGSSNYLASTNGTSLTLQPSAYLYMNVTSSKVNPSVGDKFVLTYKLSNSGPDDAANVVVSFQIPEGLEFVTASVDSGTYTYNPTNRTITWTLNNVKVGDPYLYLTLQALTSGKYTIIPTINSQTHNRNTNTIKPFNINIETPNNNDPTTNPTTANAASNTITMQKTGTPTTSLILAILAILGGILTPKKK
;
A
#
# COMPACT_ATOMS: atom_id res chain seq x y z
N MET A 1 7.90 -23.96 -50.88
CA MET A 1 9.02 -23.55 -51.75
C MET A 1 9.76 -22.43 -51.02
N GLU A 2 11.09 -22.47 -51.09
CA GLU A 2 12.07 -21.36 -51.08
C GLU A 2 11.61 -19.91 -50.85
N ASN A 3 12.37 -18.99 -50.22
CA ASN A 3 13.65 -19.01 -49.47
C ASN A 3 13.80 -17.58 -48.87
N GLN A 4 14.03 -17.32 -47.58
CA GLN A 4 15.35 -17.05 -46.93
C GLN A 4 15.03 -16.60 -45.48
N ASN A 5 15.46 -17.35 -44.44
CA ASN A 5 16.56 -17.02 -43.50
C ASN A 5 16.37 -15.79 -42.57
N LYS A 6 16.53 -15.88 -41.24
CA LYS A 6 16.86 -17.05 -40.38
C LYS A 6 16.53 -16.80 -38.88
N LYS A 7 16.22 -17.88 -38.15
CA LYS A 7 15.98 -17.90 -36.68
C LYS A 7 17.25 -17.64 -35.85
N SER A 8 17.11 -17.10 -34.63
CA SER A 8 17.40 -17.85 -33.38
C SER A 8 17.19 -17.05 -32.08
N ILE A 9 16.85 -17.79 -31.03
CA ILE A 9 16.67 -17.48 -29.59
C ILE A 9 17.53 -18.56 -28.85
N PRO A 10 17.97 -18.47 -27.56
CA PRO A 10 18.18 -17.38 -26.58
C PRO A 10 19.63 -17.35 -26.00
N LYS A 11 19.93 -16.42 -25.07
CA LYS A 11 20.45 -16.71 -23.70
C LYS A 11 20.74 -15.45 -22.86
N ILE A 12 20.50 -15.53 -21.55
CA ILE A 12 20.89 -14.55 -20.52
C ILE A 12 22.30 -14.92 -20.01
N PRO A 13 23.14 -13.93 -19.62
CA PRO A 13 23.55 -13.86 -18.22
C PRO A 13 23.50 -12.45 -17.61
N PHE A 14 23.28 -12.41 -16.30
CA PHE A 14 23.47 -11.26 -15.41
C PHE A 14 24.93 -10.77 -15.41
N LEU A 15 25.20 -9.46 -15.41
CA LEU A 15 26.06 -8.79 -14.41
C LEU A 15 26.05 -7.24 -14.51
N LEU A 16 26.44 -6.60 -13.40
CA LEU A 16 26.64 -5.16 -13.16
C LEU A 16 27.30 -4.35 -14.30
N LEU A 17 26.91 -3.08 -14.45
CA LEU A 17 27.83 -1.96 -14.16
C LEU A 17 27.11 -0.65 -13.79
N ILE A 18 27.70 0.07 -12.83
CA ILE A 18 27.34 1.44 -12.42
C ILE A 18 27.76 2.42 -13.53
N GLY A 19 26.85 3.29 -13.97
CA GLY A 19 27.09 4.34 -14.96
C GLY A 19 27.01 5.75 -14.37
N VAL A 20 28.15 6.27 -13.91
CA VAL A 20 28.29 7.64 -13.39
C VAL A 20 28.20 8.66 -14.53
N VAL A 21 27.43 9.74 -14.34
CA VAL A 21 27.61 11.02 -15.06
C VAL A 21 27.79 12.15 -14.05
N LEU A 22 28.95 12.13 -13.39
CA LEU A 22 29.65 13.34 -13.00
C LEU A 22 30.33 13.89 -14.26
N PHE A 23 30.06 15.13 -14.63
CA PHE A 23 31.13 15.98 -15.18
C PHE A 23 30.89 17.45 -14.85
N SER A 24 31.69 17.92 -13.90
CA SER A 24 31.89 19.31 -13.55
C SER A 24 33.13 19.86 -14.27
N LEU A 25 33.16 21.17 -14.51
CA LEU A 25 34.36 22.00 -14.66
C LEU A 25 35.29 21.72 -15.86
N SER A 26 35.23 22.60 -16.86
CA SER A 26 36.40 22.93 -17.67
C SER A 26 37.34 23.83 -16.85
N VAL A 27 38.52 23.34 -16.50
CA VAL A 27 39.59 24.16 -15.91
C VAL A 27 40.49 24.72 -17.01
N SER A 28 40.47 26.03 -17.19
CA SER A 28 41.54 26.76 -17.88
C SER A 28 42.30 27.62 -16.86
N ALA A 29 43.51 27.22 -16.52
CA ALA A 29 44.51 28.15 -16.00
C ALA A 29 44.87 29.13 -17.14
N VAL A 30 45.19 30.42 -16.94
CA VAL A 30 45.80 31.10 -15.80
C VAL A 30 45.28 32.55 -15.70
N SER A 31 44.89 33.00 -14.51
CA SER A 31 45.43 34.23 -13.90
C SER A 31 45.10 34.25 -12.40
N ALA A 32 46.01 34.75 -11.57
CA ALA A 32 45.82 34.75 -10.12
C ALA A 32 44.91 35.91 -9.70
N ALA A 33 43.77 35.59 -9.08
CA ALA A 33 42.88 36.57 -8.46
C ALA A 33 42.41 36.07 -7.07
N ASN A 34 42.97 36.67 -6.02
CA ASN A 34 42.60 36.65 -4.61
C ASN A 34 41.66 35.54 -4.08
N THR A 35 42.25 34.64 -3.29
CA THR A 35 41.52 33.84 -2.29
C THR A 35 41.05 34.74 -1.13
N SER A 36 39.84 35.31 -1.23
CA SER A 36 39.19 35.95 -0.09
C SER A 36 38.55 34.90 0.82
N SER A 37 38.91 34.88 2.10
CA SER A 37 38.18 34.10 3.11
C SER A 37 36.72 34.54 3.18
N ASN A 38 35.77 33.59 3.18
CA ASN A 38 34.33 33.87 3.29
C ASN A 38 34.04 34.73 4.54
N SER A 39 33.79 36.03 4.35
CA SER A 39 33.54 36.94 5.47
C SER A 39 32.17 36.70 6.07
N THR A 40 32.07 36.80 7.41
CA THR A 40 30.78 36.94 8.09
C THR A 40 30.55 38.41 8.42
N ILE A 41 29.40 38.96 8.02
CA ILE A 41 29.00 40.34 8.30
C ILE A 41 27.73 40.33 9.14
N TYR A 42 27.72 41.07 10.24
CA TYR A 42 26.57 41.20 11.15
C TYR A 42 25.82 42.50 10.92
N VAL A 43 24.49 42.46 11.09
CA VAL A 43 23.59 43.61 10.96
C VAL A 43 22.69 43.70 12.19
N SER A 44 22.50 44.91 12.72
CA SER A 44 21.66 45.21 13.88
C SER A 44 21.02 46.59 13.75
N THR A 45 19.81 46.80 14.30
CA THR A 45 19.16 48.12 14.33
C THR A 45 19.96 49.17 15.08
N GLU A 46 20.75 48.73 16.08
CA GLU A 46 21.68 49.54 16.87
C GLU A 46 23.08 49.65 16.20
N GLY A 47 23.21 49.19 14.96
CA GLY A 47 24.44 49.19 14.18
C GLY A 47 24.85 50.59 13.67
N ASN A 48 26.03 50.64 13.03
CA ASN A 48 26.51 51.80 12.30
C ASN A 48 27.23 51.35 11.02
N ASP A 49 26.94 52.00 9.90
CA ASP A 49 27.48 51.60 8.60
C ASP A 49 28.95 51.97 8.41
N THR A 50 29.48 52.87 9.24
CA THR A 50 30.91 53.19 9.31
C THR A 50 31.74 52.11 9.99
N TRP A 51 31.13 51.17 10.73
CA TRP A 51 31.82 50.03 11.32
C TRP A 51 32.10 48.96 10.27
N ASP A 52 33.04 48.05 10.53
CA ASP A 52 33.44 47.01 9.57
C ASP A 52 32.38 45.91 9.35
N GLY A 53 31.40 45.77 10.24
CA GLY A 53 30.41 44.69 10.19
C GLY A 53 30.92 43.34 10.71
N LEU A 54 32.16 43.23 11.17
CA LEU A 54 32.80 41.95 11.51
C LEU A 54 32.47 41.44 12.93
N SER A 55 31.64 42.16 13.69
CA SER A 55 31.23 41.79 15.06
C SER A 55 29.73 42.03 15.27
N PRO A 56 29.00 41.16 15.99
CA PRO A 56 27.56 41.31 16.23
C PRO A 56 27.19 42.46 17.19
N THR A 57 28.14 43.01 17.95
CA THR A 57 27.90 44.13 18.87
C THR A 57 29.03 45.16 18.77
N TYR A 58 28.72 46.45 18.89
CA TYR A 58 29.76 47.48 18.86
C TYR A 58 30.76 47.34 20.02
N ASN A 59 32.04 47.30 19.68
CA ASN A 59 33.13 47.17 20.64
C ASN A 59 34.07 48.40 20.66
N THR A 60 33.71 49.48 19.95
CA THR A 60 34.46 50.73 19.66
C THR A 60 35.28 50.74 18.36
N THR A 61 35.82 49.62 17.88
CA THR A 61 36.53 49.55 16.57
C THR A 61 35.77 48.76 15.51
N SER A 62 35.04 47.73 15.93
CA SER A 62 34.22 46.86 15.10
C SER A 62 32.81 46.76 15.69
N GLY A 63 31.83 46.44 14.87
CA GLY A 63 30.43 46.32 15.25
C GLY A 63 29.53 46.03 14.05
N PRO A 64 28.24 45.76 14.28
CA PRO A 64 27.33 45.37 13.21
C PRO A 64 27.05 46.56 12.30
N LYS A 65 26.93 46.32 11.01
CA LYS A 65 26.38 47.31 10.09
C LYS A 65 24.98 47.70 10.56
N LYS A 66 24.60 48.96 10.32
CA LYS A 66 23.22 49.39 10.58
C LYS A 66 22.27 48.87 9.50
N THR A 67 22.77 48.85 8.28
CA THR A 67 22.03 48.50 7.08
C THR A 67 22.58 47.24 6.41
N ILE A 68 21.66 46.43 5.93
CA ILE A 68 21.90 45.24 5.11
C ILE A 68 22.55 45.65 3.79
N THR A 69 22.19 46.83 3.26
CA THR A 69 22.81 47.44 2.08
C THR A 69 24.33 47.63 2.23
N ASN A 70 24.80 48.12 3.37
CA ASN A 70 26.24 48.22 3.63
C ASN A 70 26.88 46.85 3.91
N ALA A 71 26.11 45.90 4.44
CA ALA A 71 26.59 44.53 4.63
C ALA A 71 26.83 43.78 3.31
N THR A 72 25.93 43.87 2.31
CA THR A 72 26.14 43.24 0.98
C THR A 72 27.28 43.90 0.19
N GLY A 73 27.51 45.20 0.40
CA GLY A 73 28.70 45.88 -0.09
C GLY A 73 29.99 45.30 0.50
N THR A 74 30.00 45.07 1.83
CA THR A 74 31.20 44.69 2.60
C THR A 74 31.53 43.19 2.51
N VAL A 75 30.52 42.31 2.41
CA VAL A 75 30.72 40.85 2.40
C VAL A 75 31.55 40.41 1.18
N THR A 76 32.44 39.43 1.33
CA THR A 76 33.15 38.78 0.23
C THR A 76 32.23 37.82 -0.52
N THR A 77 32.62 37.41 -1.73
CA THR A 77 31.99 36.26 -2.41
C THR A 77 32.02 35.02 -1.51
N ASN A 78 30.95 34.23 -1.55
CA ASN A 78 30.63 33.11 -0.67
C ASN A 78 30.53 33.43 0.83
N GLY A 79 30.53 34.70 1.22
CA GLY A 79 30.35 35.14 2.60
C GLY A 79 28.90 35.05 3.09
N THR A 80 28.70 35.30 4.38
CA THR A 80 27.38 35.23 5.04
C THR A 80 27.05 36.53 5.75
N ILE A 81 25.80 36.98 5.63
CA ILE A 81 25.24 38.12 6.36
C ILE A 81 24.27 37.57 7.42
N TYR A 82 24.55 37.84 8.70
CA TYR A 82 23.67 37.54 9.83
C TYR A 82 22.93 38.79 10.28
N ILE A 83 21.61 38.71 10.34
CA ILE A 83 20.74 39.83 10.70
C ILE A 83 20.07 39.53 12.05
N ALA A 84 20.40 40.31 13.07
CA ALA A 84 19.81 40.20 14.41
C ALA A 84 18.30 40.53 14.40
N PRO A 85 17.50 40.08 15.39
CA PRO A 85 16.09 40.45 15.49
C PRO A 85 15.88 41.97 15.50
N GLY A 86 14.86 42.44 14.79
CA GLY A 86 14.58 43.85 14.57
C GLY A 86 13.83 44.12 13.26
N THR A 87 13.36 45.36 13.09
CA THR A 87 12.72 45.83 11.85
C THR A 87 13.67 46.74 11.07
N TYR A 88 14.16 46.24 9.94
CA TYR A 88 15.07 46.92 9.04
C TYR A 88 14.28 47.58 7.92
N ASN A 89 14.26 48.92 7.93
CA ASN A 89 13.55 49.74 6.95
C ASN A 89 14.45 49.98 5.74
N GLU A 90 14.51 49.01 4.82
CA GLU A 90 15.44 48.99 3.68
C GLU A 90 14.81 48.38 2.42
N SER A 91 15.29 48.85 1.27
CA SER A 91 14.96 48.31 -0.06
C SER A 91 16.06 48.66 -1.06
N GLY A 92 16.07 48.01 -2.23
CA GLY A 92 17.12 48.17 -3.25
C GLY A 92 18.42 47.44 -2.91
N ILE A 93 18.40 46.51 -1.94
CA ILE A 93 19.58 45.76 -1.48
C ILE A 93 20.06 44.88 -2.63
N THR A 94 21.19 45.26 -3.24
CA THR A 94 21.74 44.56 -4.40
C THR A 94 22.66 43.41 -3.96
N ILE A 95 22.44 42.23 -4.54
CA ILE A 95 23.20 41.01 -4.34
C ILE A 95 23.94 40.71 -5.66
N ASN A 96 25.23 41.07 -5.70
CA ASN A 96 26.07 41.07 -6.90
C ASN A 96 27.24 40.07 -6.86
N LYS A 97 27.24 39.17 -5.87
CA LYS A 97 28.24 38.11 -5.65
C LYS A 97 27.57 36.98 -4.87
N ASP A 98 28.04 35.76 -5.00
CA ASP A 98 27.49 34.61 -4.27
C ASP A 98 27.53 34.88 -2.75
N MET A 99 26.43 34.64 -2.04
CA MET A 99 26.35 34.88 -0.59
C MET A 99 25.15 34.18 0.06
N THR A 100 25.20 34.07 1.38
CA THR A 100 24.04 33.70 2.20
C THR A 100 23.60 34.89 3.05
N ILE A 101 22.29 35.16 3.11
CA ILE A 101 21.69 36.14 4.02
C ILE A 101 20.75 35.36 4.94
N THR A 102 20.94 35.47 6.25
CA THR A 102 20.09 34.79 7.23
C THR A 102 19.68 35.73 8.35
N GLY A 103 18.38 35.73 8.65
CA GLY A 103 17.92 36.23 9.94
C GLY A 103 18.26 35.25 11.06
N GLU A 104 18.32 35.77 12.29
CA GLU A 104 18.42 34.97 13.50
C GLU A 104 17.09 34.26 13.82
N ASN A 105 15.96 34.95 13.56
CA ASN A 105 14.62 34.44 13.85
C ASN A 105 13.61 34.91 12.80
N GLN A 106 12.91 33.99 12.13
CA GLN A 106 11.99 34.31 11.04
C GLN A 106 10.87 35.28 11.43
N GLU A 107 10.31 35.17 12.64
CA GLU A 107 9.19 36.01 13.09
C GLU A 107 9.66 37.42 13.47
N ASN A 108 10.86 37.53 14.05
CA ASN A 108 11.37 38.77 14.65
C ASN A 108 12.44 39.50 13.81
N THR A 109 12.99 38.88 12.77
CA THR A 109 13.91 39.53 11.82
C THR A 109 13.12 39.97 10.58
N ILE A 110 12.66 41.23 10.61
CA ILE A 110 11.73 41.79 9.62
C ILE A 110 12.48 42.78 8.73
N ILE A 111 12.47 42.57 7.41
CA ILE A 111 12.91 43.57 6.44
C ILE A 111 11.67 44.19 5.80
N ASN A 112 11.51 45.49 6.02
CA ASN A 112 10.37 46.29 5.63
C ASN A 112 10.77 47.19 4.45
N GLY A 113 10.26 46.89 3.25
CA GLY A 113 10.55 47.65 2.02
C GLY A 113 9.89 49.03 1.94
N GLN A 114 9.11 49.43 2.95
CA GLN A 114 8.47 50.75 3.11
C GLN A 114 7.64 51.24 1.91
N GLN A 115 7.27 50.36 0.99
CA GLN A 115 6.63 50.65 -0.29
C GLN A 115 7.41 51.66 -1.16
N SER A 116 8.74 51.66 -1.07
CA SER A 116 9.64 52.71 -1.57
C SER A 116 9.72 52.90 -3.10
N GLY A 117 9.17 51.97 -3.90
CA GLY A 117 9.37 51.88 -5.35
C GLY A 117 10.41 50.83 -5.78
N ASN A 118 11.16 50.25 -4.84
CA ASN A 118 12.15 49.20 -5.09
C ASN A 118 11.72 47.83 -4.51
N SER A 119 12.24 46.75 -5.09
CA SER A 119 12.27 45.43 -4.45
C SER A 119 13.08 45.50 -3.14
N ILE A 120 12.82 44.65 -2.15
CA ILE A 120 13.69 44.58 -0.96
C ILE A 120 15.09 44.10 -1.37
N PHE A 121 15.17 42.95 -2.05
CA PHE A 121 16.39 42.39 -2.63
C PHE A 121 16.36 42.38 -4.16
N HIS A 122 17.49 42.70 -4.77
CA HIS A 122 17.76 42.53 -6.20
C HIS A 122 18.96 41.60 -6.38
N ILE A 123 18.74 40.41 -6.95
CA ILE A 123 19.80 39.42 -7.24
C ILE A 123 20.19 39.55 -8.70
N LEU A 124 21.47 39.83 -8.95
CA LEU A 124 22.00 39.97 -10.31
C LEU A 124 22.20 38.62 -11.01
N SER A 125 22.31 38.67 -12.33
CA SER A 125 22.53 37.48 -13.16
C SER A 125 23.82 36.73 -12.81
N GLY A 126 23.76 35.40 -12.94
CA GLY A 126 24.90 34.50 -12.67
C GLY A 126 25.18 34.23 -11.18
N ILE A 127 24.48 34.90 -10.25
CA ILE A 127 24.74 34.78 -8.81
C ILE A 127 23.97 33.60 -8.19
N THR A 128 24.59 32.93 -7.22
CA THR A 128 23.95 31.96 -6.32
C THR A 128 23.74 32.59 -4.95
N ALA A 129 22.48 32.80 -4.56
CA ALA A 129 22.10 33.41 -3.29
C ALA A 129 21.23 32.48 -2.44
N ASN A 130 21.44 32.49 -1.13
CA ASN A 130 20.57 31.81 -0.16
C ASN A 130 19.97 32.85 0.80
N ILE A 131 18.64 32.84 0.98
CA ILE A 131 17.92 33.76 1.85
C ILE A 131 17.11 32.95 2.86
N ASN A 132 17.44 33.05 4.15
CA ASN A 132 16.91 32.17 5.20
C ASN A 132 16.36 32.94 6.40
N ASN A 133 15.33 32.41 7.06
CA ASN A 133 14.86 32.86 8.38
C ASN A 133 14.49 34.36 8.46
N LEU A 134 13.76 34.88 7.47
CA LEU A 134 13.37 36.30 7.40
C LEU A 134 11.87 36.50 7.19
N THR A 135 11.34 37.60 7.72
CA THR A 135 10.05 38.16 7.27
C THR A 135 10.30 39.33 6.33
N LEU A 136 9.84 39.23 5.08
CA LEU A 136 9.99 40.25 4.04
C LEU A 136 8.63 40.90 3.79
N THR A 137 8.52 42.21 4.03
CA THR A 137 7.23 42.90 4.09
C THR A 137 7.19 44.27 3.43
N ASN A 138 6.01 44.66 2.93
CA ASN A 138 5.71 45.96 2.33
C ASN A 138 6.65 46.41 1.20
N GLY A 139 7.35 45.52 0.51
CA GLY A 139 8.08 45.87 -0.70
C GLY A 139 7.12 46.27 -1.83
N ARG A 140 7.47 47.28 -2.63
CA ARG A 140 6.62 47.77 -3.74
C ARG A 140 7.45 48.26 -4.93
N THR A 141 7.24 47.66 -6.10
CA THR A 141 8.06 47.83 -7.32
C THR A 141 7.32 47.26 -8.54
N PRO A 142 7.62 47.61 -9.80
CA PRO A 142 7.07 46.91 -10.96
C PRO A 142 7.37 45.39 -10.99
N LEU A 143 8.52 44.94 -10.46
CA LEU A 143 8.98 43.54 -10.52
C LEU A 143 9.38 43.03 -9.12
N GLY A 144 8.71 41.99 -8.62
CA GLY A 144 9.16 41.26 -7.42
C GLY A 144 9.19 42.11 -6.15
N GLY A 145 8.04 42.24 -5.47
CA GLY A 145 7.85 43.17 -4.35
C GLY A 145 8.92 43.04 -3.26
N ALA A 146 9.18 41.82 -2.81
CA ALA A 146 10.27 41.51 -1.90
C ALA A 146 11.57 41.15 -2.65
N ILE A 147 11.50 40.31 -3.67
CA ILE A 147 12.70 39.80 -4.37
C ILE A 147 12.52 39.93 -5.88
N TYR A 148 13.43 40.66 -6.52
CA TYR A 148 13.65 40.61 -7.97
C TYR A 148 14.92 39.80 -8.25
N LYS A 149 14.79 38.69 -8.96
CA LYS A 149 15.91 37.84 -9.40
C LYS A 149 16.09 37.97 -10.92
N ASP A 150 17.22 38.57 -11.32
CA ASP A 150 17.62 38.79 -12.71
C ASP A 150 18.64 37.74 -13.22
N GLY A 151 18.41 36.49 -12.85
CA GLY A 151 19.15 35.32 -13.32
C GLY A 151 19.71 34.48 -12.17
N GLY A 152 20.62 33.56 -12.47
CA GLY A 152 21.32 32.77 -11.45
C GLY A 152 20.42 31.80 -10.66
N ASN A 153 20.81 31.51 -9.43
CA ASN A 153 20.16 30.54 -8.55
C ASN A 153 19.78 31.18 -7.20
N LEU A 154 18.54 30.98 -6.76
CA LEU A 154 18.08 31.42 -5.45
C LEU A 154 17.47 30.27 -4.67
N THR A 155 17.94 30.07 -3.44
CA THR A 155 17.23 29.26 -2.44
C THR A 155 16.62 30.17 -1.37
N VAL A 156 15.32 30.06 -1.13
CA VAL A 156 14.63 30.70 -0.01
C VAL A 156 14.14 29.62 0.95
N THR A 157 14.59 29.66 2.20
CA THR A 157 14.19 28.68 3.23
C THR A 157 13.62 29.36 4.47
N ASN A 158 12.47 28.87 4.96
CA ASN A 158 11.89 29.30 6.23
C ASN A 158 11.71 30.83 6.31
N CYS A 159 11.06 31.41 5.30
CA CYS A 159 10.79 32.84 5.21
C CYS A 159 9.29 33.12 5.10
N THR A 160 8.86 34.26 5.65
CA THR A 160 7.51 34.78 5.48
C THR A 160 7.52 35.98 4.54
N PHE A 161 6.71 35.94 3.50
CA PHE A 161 6.45 37.06 2.59
C PHE A 161 5.06 37.61 2.87
N THR A 162 4.97 38.86 3.32
CA THR A 162 3.67 39.46 3.65
C THR A 162 3.47 40.90 3.16
N ASN A 163 2.28 41.21 2.64
CA ASN A 163 1.90 42.56 2.18
C ASN A 163 2.83 43.16 1.10
N ASN A 164 3.59 42.34 0.37
CA ASN A 164 4.42 42.81 -0.75
C ASN A 164 3.55 43.01 -2.00
N THR A 165 3.85 44.04 -2.80
CA THR A 165 3.07 44.42 -3.99
C THR A 165 3.97 44.59 -5.20
N ALA A 166 3.62 44.03 -6.36
CA ALA A 166 4.35 44.32 -7.60
C ALA A 166 3.49 44.23 -8.86
N GLY A 167 3.97 44.73 -10.00
CA GLY A 167 3.32 44.47 -11.30
C GLY A 167 3.38 42.97 -11.67
N TYR A 168 4.54 42.36 -11.43
CA TYR A 168 4.79 40.94 -11.67
C TYR A 168 5.36 40.28 -10.41
N GLY A 169 4.68 39.24 -9.91
CA GLY A 169 5.12 38.48 -8.74
C GLY A 169 5.11 39.32 -7.46
N GLY A 170 3.93 39.45 -6.83
CA GLY A 170 3.74 40.37 -5.69
C GLY A 170 4.78 40.26 -4.57
N ALA A 171 5.33 39.07 -4.33
CA ALA A 171 6.50 38.86 -3.47
C ALA A 171 7.79 38.61 -4.27
N ILE A 172 7.80 37.67 -5.21
CA ILE A 172 9.01 37.22 -5.91
C ILE A 172 8.79 37.27 -7.43
N TYR A 173 9.69 37.94 -8.13
CA TYR A 173 9.88 37.78 -9.57
C TYR A 173 11.19 37.03 -9.83
N THR A 174 11.15 36.02 -10.69
CA THR A 174 12.35 35.38 -11.23
C THR A 174 12.25 35.21 -12.74
N ASN A 175 13.35 35.48 -13.44
CA ASN A 175 13.59 34.99 -14.79
C ASN A 175 14.44 33.68 -14.75
N VAL A 176 15.12 33.38 -15.86
CA VAL A 176 15.92 32.17 -16.12
C VAL A 176 16.87 31.76 -14.98
N GLY A 177 17.20 30.47 -14.93
CA GLY A 177 17.93 29.84 -13.82
C GLY A 177 16.98 29.14 -12.84
N SER A 178 17.41 28.93 -11.59
CA SER A 178 16.62 28.17 -10.60
C SER A 178 16.14 29.00 -9.41
N LEU A 179 14.93 28.70 -8.93
CA LEU A 179 14.36 29.21 -7.69
C LEU A 179 13.82 28.02 -6.87
N THR A 180 14.41 27.77 -5.70
CA THR A 180 13.89 26.80 -4.73
C THR A 180 13.29 27.56 -3.55
N VAL A 181 12.04 27.26 -3.22
CA VAL A 181 11.30 27.86 -2.09
C VAL A 181 10.85 26.75 -1.16
N ARG A 182 11.33 26.74 0.09
CA ARG A 182 11.12 25.64 1.04
C ARG A 182 10.69 26.12 2.42
N ASN A 183 9.65 25.50 2.98
CA ASN A 183 9.10 25.83 4.30
C ASN A 183 8.69 27.32 4.43
N CYS A 184 8.23 27.95 3.35
CA CYS A 184 7.93 29.39 3.32
C CYS A 184 6.42 29.67 3.37
N LYS A 185 6.06 30.85 3.88
CA LYS A 185 4.68 31.33 3.97
C LYS A 185 4.49 32.59 3.13
N PHE A 186 3.46 32.60 2.30
CA PHE A 186 3.06 33.75 1.48
C PHE A 186 1.66 34.21 1.90
N THR A 187 1.53 35.44 2.39
CA THR A 187 0.26 35.95 2.93
C THR A 187 0.02 37.38 2.48
N ASN A 188 -1.12 37.64 1.84
CA ASN A 188 -1.50 38.98 1.34
C ASN A 188 -0.46 39.66 0.42
N ASN A 189 0.36 38.90 -0.32
CA ASN A 189 1.14 39.49 -1.41
C ASN A 189 0.23 39.63 -2.65
N THR A 190 0.38 40.71 -3.40
CA THR A 190 -0.57 41.10 -4.44
C THR A 190 0.13 41.59 -5.71
N ALA A 191 -0.32 41.13 -6.87
CA ALA A 191 0.03 41.77 -8.14
C ALA A 191 -0.86 43.02 -8.35
N LYS A 192 -0.28 44.21 -8.52
CA LYS A 192 -1.00 45.48 -8.70
C LYS A 192 -0.16 46.52 -9.45
N GLN A 193 -0.84 47.40 -10.17
CA GLN A 193 -0.36 48.69 -10.74
C GLN A 193 0.21 48.73 -12.17
N HIS A 194 0.13 47.66 -12.96
CA HIS A 194 0.40 47.73 -14.40
C HIS A 194 -0.71 47.09 -15.23
N VAL A 195 -0.88 47.56 -16.48
CA VAL A 195 -1.74 46.90 -17.48
C VAL A 195 -1.10 45.55 -17.79
N GLY A 196 -1.81 44.44 -17.52
CA GLY A 196 -1.25 43.09 -17.58
C GLY A 196 -0.41 42.70 -16.35
N ALA A 197 -0.89 42.98 -15.14
CA ALA A 197 -0.27 42.49 -13.91
C ALA A 197 -0.43 40.97 -13.78
N TRP A 198 0.66 40.25 -13.52
CA TRP A 198 0.69 38.78 -13.59
C TRP A 198 1.39 38.15 -12.37
N GLY A 199 0.74 37.18 -11.71
CA GLY A 199 1.30 36.38 -10.60
C GLY A 199 1.20 37.02 -9.21
N GLY A 200 0.30 36.52 -8.36
CA GLY A 200 -0.05 37.15 -7.08
C GLY A 200 1.06 37.14 -6.02
N SER A 201 1.75 36.02 -5.81
CA SER A 201 2.97 35.97 -4.95
C SER A 201 4.24 35.73 -5.74
N ILE A 202 4.26 34.76 -6.65
CA ILE A 202 5.46 34.39 -7.43
C ILE A 202 5.17 34.49 -8.92
N TYR A 203 6.07 35.13 -9.67
CA TYR A 203 6.10 35.10 -11.13
C TYR A 203 7.40 34.45 -11.60
N ASN A 204 7.30 33.33 -12.33
CA ASN A 204 8.43 32.63 -12.93
C ASN A 204 8.43 32.80 -14.45
N TYR A 205 9.52 33.36 -14.99
CA TYR A 205 9.71 33.61 -16.42
C TYR A 205 10.82 32.70 -16.97
N GLY A 206 10.43 31.55 -17.52
CA GLY A 206 11.32 30.58 -18.17
C GLY A 206 12.31 29.84 -17.26
N GLY A 207 12.27 30.06 -15.93
CA GLY A 207 13.14 29.38 -14.96
C GLY A 207 12.60 28.04 -14.46
N ASN A 208 13.40 27.35 -13.65
CA ASN A 208 12.97 26.18 -12.88
C ASN A 208 12.56 26.60 -11.47
N LEU A 209 11.28 26.46 -11.13
CA LEU A 209 10.71 26.79 -9.82
C LEU A 209 10.32 25.50 -9.07
N THR A 210 10.94 25.28 -7.91
CA THR A 210 10.58 24.21 -6.97
C THR A 210 10.00 24.81 -5.70
N VAL A 211 8.80 24.36 -5.31
CA VAL A 211 8.06 24.81 -4.14
C VAL A 211 7.76 23.61 -3.25
N THR A 212 8.28 23.61 -2.02
CA THR A 212 8.18 22.46 -1.11
C THR A 212 7.76 22.88 0.29
N ASN A 213 6.76 22.20 0.89
CA ASN A 213 6.25 22.50 2.23
C ASN A 213 5.82 23.98 2.42
N CYS A 214 5.26 24.61 1.40
CA CYS A 214 4.93 26.04 1.42
C CYS A 214 3.42 26.28 1.58
N ILE A 215 3.05 27.41 2.20
CA ILE A 215 1.66 27.82 2.42
C ILE A 215 1.39 29.14 1.68
N PHE A 216 0.39 29.14 0.80
CA PHE A 216 -0.07 30.31 0.04
C PHE A 216 -1.48 30.69 0.46
N THR A 217 -1.61 31.92 0.96
CA THR A 217 -2.88 32.57 1.32
C THR A 217 -2.84 34.01 0.83
N THR A 218 -2.90 34.19 -0.48
CA THR A 218 -3.03 35.51 -1.11
C THR A 218 -4.47 35.96 -1.12
N LYS A 219 -4.69 37.27 -1.18
CA LYS A 219 -5.97 37.86 -1.60
C LYS A 219 -5.68 38.76 -2.79
N THR A 220 -6.39 38.54 -3.90
CA THR A 220 -6.33 39.45 -5.04
C THR A 220 -7.12 40.72 -4.71
N ILE A 221 -6.53 41.87 -5.05
CA ILE A 221 -7.19 43.18 -4.96
C ILE A 221 -7.10 43.82 -6.34
N SER A 222 -8.26 43.84 -6.99
CA SER A 222 -8.51 44.15 -8.38
C SER A 222 -8.19 45.59 -8.83
N GLY A 223 -8.26 45.79 -10.15
CA GLY A 223 -8.49 47.09 -10.77
C GLY A 223 -8.48 47.07 -12.31
N LEU A 224 -7.77 46.11 -12.91
CA LEU A 224 -7.56 46.00 -14.36
C LEU A 224 -7.81 44.53 -14.79
N GLY A 225 -8.38 44.31 -15.98
CA GLY A 225 -9.06 43.06 -16.34
C GLY A 225 -8.20 41.81 -16.66
N ASP A 226 -6.93 41.75 -16.26
CA ASP A 226 -5.97 40.76 -16.76
C ASP A 226 -5.22 39.92 -15.69
N ASP A 227 -5.52 40.11 -14.39
CA ASP A 227 -4.79 39.43 -13.32
C ASP A 227 -4.94 37.89 -13.39
N SER A 228 -3.80 37.19 -13.35
CA SER A 228 -3.74 35.73 -13.51
C SER A 228 -2.70 35.10 -12.57
N GLY A 229 -2.95 33.88 -12.09
CA GLY A 229 -2.05 33.12 -11.20
C GLY A 229 -2.05 33.65 -9.76
N GLY A 230 -3.15 33.47 -9.03
CA GLY A 230 -3.41 34.17 -7.76
C GLY A 230 -2.40 33.92 -6.64
N ALA A 231 -1.68 32.79 -6.65
CA ALA A 231 -0.47 32.57 -5.87
C ALA A 231 0.78 32.51 -6.75
N ILE A 232 0.75 31.70 -7.82
CA ILE A 232 1.90 31.48 -8.72
C ILE A 232 1.47 31.65 -10.18
N TYR A 233 2.26 32.42 -10.94
CA TYR A 233 2.23 32.43 -12.41
C TYR A 233 3.54 31.80 -12.90
N ASN A 234 3.42 30.74 -13.70
CA ASN A 234 4.54 30.13 -14.42
C ASN A 234 4.42 30.44 -15.92
N ASN A 235 5.49 30.99 -16.52
CA ASN A 235 5.54 31.34 -17.94
C ASN A 235 6.66 30.55 -18.62
N GLY A 236 6.32 29.46 -19.33
CA GLY A 236 7.22 28.63 -20.12
C GLY A 236 8.24 27.77 -19.36
N GLY A 237 8.50 28.06 -18.08
CA GLY A 237 9.46 27.33 -17.23
C GLY A 237 8.91 26.02 -16.65
N SER A 238 9.72 25.30 -15.87
CA SER A 238 9.22 24.15 -15.10
C SER A 238 8.80 24.56 -13.70
N LEU A 239 7.63 24.11 -13.25
CA LEU A 239 7.10 24.31 -11.91
C LEU A 239 6.85 22.95 -11.24
N THR A 240 7.54 22.70 -10.12
CA THR A 240 7.34 21.52 -9.26
C THR A 240 6.81 21.97 -7.90
N VAL A 241 5.68 21.40 -7.47
CA VAL A 241 4.98 21.75 -6.22
C VAL A 241 4.79 20.48 -5.38
N ILE A 242 5.36 20.46 -4.18
CA ILE A 242 5.41 19.27 -3.31
C ILE A 242 4.93 19.64 -1.90
N ASN A 243 4.08 18.81 -1.30
CA ASN A 243 3.63 18.93 0.10
C ASN A 243 3.13 20.35 0.48
N SER A 244 2.49 21.07 -0.45
CA SER A 244 2.19 22.49 -0.31
C SER A 244 0.70 22.78 -0.31
N THR A 245 0.30 23.88 0.34
CA THR A 245 -1.10 24.22 0.60
C THR A 245 -1.44 25.59 0.00
N PHE A 246 -2.48 25.61 -0.84
CA PHE A 246 -3.03 26.81 -1.47
C PHE A 246 -4.46 27.01 -0.97
N THR A 247 -4.65 27.95 -0.04
CA THR A 247 -5.95 28.21 0.59
C THR A 247 -6.40 29.65 0.40
N ASN A 248 -7.64 29.84 -0.03
CA ASN A 248 -8.30 31.14 -0.26
C ASN A 248 -7.58 32.08 -1.25
N ASN A 249 -6.73 31.55 -2.15
CA ASN A 249 -6.07 32.36 -3.17
C ASN A 249 -7.07 32.72 -4.28
N SER A 250 -6.98 33.91 -4.84
CA SER A 250 -7.90 34.39 -5.87
C SER A 250 -7.15 35.03 -7.03
N ALA A 251 -7.70 34.98 -8.24
CA ALA A 251 -7.28 35.74 -9.42
C ALA A 251 -8.51 36.38 -10.10
N THR A 252 -8.36 37.47 -10.88
CA THR A 252 -9.51 38.02 -11.62
C THR A 252 -9.83 37.20 -12.87
N ARG A 253 -8.83 36.56 -13.48
CA ARG A 253 -8.98 35.90 -14.78
C ARG A 253 -8.68 34.40 -14.75
N TYR A 254 -7.42 34.01 -14.56
CA TYR A 254 -7.00 32.61 -14.72
C TYR A 254 -6.24 32.08 -13.50
N GLY A 255 -6.58 30.89 -13.01
CA GLY A 255 -5.77 30.15 -12.03
C GLY A 255 -5.77 30.80 -10.65
N GLY A 256 -6.79 30.54 -9.84
CA GLY A 256 -6.93 31.20 -8.53
C GLY A 256 -5.79 30.91 -7.57
N ALA A 257 -5.16 29.73 -7.66
CA ALA A 257 -3.87 29.45 -7.06
C ALA A 257 -2.72 29.49 -8.09
N ILE A 258 -2.79 28.69 -9.16
CA ILE A 258 -1.69 28.54 -10.13
C ILE A 258 -2.19 28.81 -11.55
N PHE A 259 -1.48 29.67 -12.28
CA PHE A 259 -1.59 29.75 -13.74
C PHE A 259 -0.29 29.27 -14.38
N ASN A 260 -0.38 28.22 -15.19
CA ASN A 260 0.70 27.69 -16.02
C ASN A 260 0.47 28.11 -17.48
N ASN A 261 1.30 29.03 -17.99
CA ASN A 261 1.29 29.52 -19.36
C ASN A 261 2.51 28.97 -20.11
N GLY A 262 2.37 27.75 -20.65
CA GLY A 262 3.47 26.95 -21.19
C GLY A 262 4.38 26.37 -20.11
N GLY A 263 5.20 25.38 -20.49
CA GLY A 263 6.10 24.68 -19.58
C GLY A 263 5.42 23.57 -18.76
N SER A 264 6.21 22.80 -18.01
CA SER A 264 5.72 21.63 -17.26
C SER A 264 5.32 21.96 -15.83
N LEU A 265 4.12 21.55 -15.42
CA LEU A 265 3.62 21.65 -14.04
C LEU A 265 3.47 20.25 -13.42
N THR A 266 4.27 19.97 -12.39
CA THR A 266 4.16 18.75 -11.56
C THR A 266 3.70 19.13 -10.15
N VAL A 267 2.65 18.45 -9.66
CA VAL A 267 2.06 18.71 -8.35
C VAL A 267 1.92 17.39 -7.58
N THR A 268 2.42 17.32 -6.36
CA THR A 268 2.43 16.08 -5.56
C THR A 268 2.08 16.35 -4.10
N ASN A 269 1.25 15.49 -3.50
CA ASN A 269 0.85 15.55 -2.08
C ASN A 269 0.36 16.95 -1.63
N SER A 270 -0.33 17.69 -2.49
CA SER A 270 -0.63 19.12 -2.27
C SER A 270 -2.13 19.40 -2.27
N THR A 271 -2.52 20.46 -1.57
CA THR A 271 -3.93 20.78 -1.28
C THR A 271 -4.33 22.15 -1.81
N PHE A 272 -5.46 22.21 -2.51
CA PHE A 272 -6.05 23.44 -3.06
C PHE A 272 -7.47 23.61 -2.53
N THR A 273 -7.67 24.57 -1.63
CA THR A 273 -8.96 24.78 -0.94
C THR A 273 -9.47 26.20 -1.09
N ASN A 274 -10.75 26.36 -1.43
CA ASN A 274 -11.43 27.66 -1.52
C ASN A 274 -10.77 28.68 -2.49
N ASN A 275 -10.06 28.24 -3.53
CA ASN A 275 -9.42 29.16 -4.46
C ASN A 275 -10.41 29.60 -5.56
N THR A 276 -10.29 30.85 -6.03
CA THR A 276 -11.29 31.48 -6.91
C THR A 276 -10.71 32.18 -8.13
N ALA A 277 -11.37 32.05 -9.29
CA ALA A 277 -10.96 32.72 -10.54
C ALA A 277 -12.16 32.91 -11.50
N TYR A 278 -11.95 33.54 -12.65
CA TYR A 278 -12.93 33.50 -13.76
C TYR A 278 -12.87 32.12 -14.47
N CYS A 279 -11.68 31.54 -14.67
CA CYS A 279 -11.50 30.14 -15.07
C CYS A 279 -10.39 29.45 -14.28
N GLY A 280 -10.54 28.15 -13.97
CA GLY A 280 -9.54 27.36 -13.23
C GLY A 280 -9.38 27.82 -11.78
N GLY A 281 -10.32 27.48 -10.90
CA GLY A 281 -10.37 28.05 -9.54
C GLY A 281 -9.12 27.74 -8.71
N ALA A 282 -8.59 26.53 -8.82
CA ALA A 282 -7.25 26.20 -8.33
C ALA A 282 -6.19 26.42 -9.42
N ILE A 283 -6.30 25.72 -10.56
CA ILE A 283 -5.26 25.66 -11.59
C ILE A 283 -5.84 26.04 -12.96
N TYR A 284 -5.15 26.93 -13.66
CA TYR A 284 -5.33 27.12 -15.10
C TYR A 284 -4.05 26.66 -15.82
N ASN A 285 -4.17 25.78 -16.79
CA ASN A 285 -3.07 25.26 -17.60
C ASN A 285 -3.28 25.57 -19.08
N LYS A 286 -2.30 26.21 -19.72
CA LYS A 286 -2.35 26.61 -21.13
C LYS A 286 -1.09 26.12 -21.84
N GLY A 287 -1.24 25.25 -22.83
CA GLY A 287 -0.14 24.75 -23.67
C GLY A 287 0.86 23.80 -22.98
N GLY A 288 0.97 23.85 -21.65
CA GLY A 288 1.90 23.05 -20.86
C GLY A 288 1.41 21.64 -20.51
N SER A 289 2.32 20.79 -20.04
CA SER A 289 1.97 19.51 -19.42
C SER A 289 1.61 19.68 -17.94
N LEU A 290 0.63 18.90 -17.47
CA LEU A 290 0.16 18.90 -16.09
C LEU A 290 0.16 17.46 -15.54
N SER A 291 0.91 17.22 -14.46
CA SER A 291 0.90 15.95 -13.73
C SER A 291 0.54 16.18 -12.27
N MET A 292 -0.46 15.46 -11.76
CA MET A 292 -0.93 15.56 -10.39
C MET A 292 -1.01 14.18 -9.72
N THR A 293 -0.40 14.05 -8.54
CA THR A 293 -0.39 12.78 -7.78
C THR A 293 -0.70 13.03 -6.30
N ASN A 294 -1.64 12.26 -5.74
CA ASN A 294 -2.06 12.35 -4.33
C ASN A 294 -2.51 13.78 -3.94
N CYS A 295 -3.22 14.50 -4.82
CA CYS A 295 -3.63 15.89 -4.58
C CYS A 295 -5.11 16.00 -4.20
N THR A 296 -5.44 16.98 -3.36
CA THR A 296 -6.81 17.28 -2.94
C THR A 296 -7.21 18.67 -3.41
N LEU A 297 -8.30 18.77 -4.17
CA LEU A 297 -8.85 20.04 -4.67
C LEU A 297 -10.31 20.16 -4.22
N THR A 298 -10.57 21.04 -3.25
CA THR A 298 -11.87 21.12 -2.58
C THR A 298 -12.44 22.54 -2.57
N ASN A 299 -13.73 22.67 -2.91
CA ASN A 299 -14.49 23.92 -2.85
C ASN A 299 -13.84 25.10 -3.64
N ASN A 300 -13.11 24.79 -4.71
CA ASN A 300 -12.60 25.83 -5.62
C ASN A 300 -13.75 26.28 -6.52
N THR A 301 -13.89 27.59 -6.72
CA THR A 301 -15.09 28.20 -7.33
C THR A 301 -14.73 29.17 -8.44
N VAL A 302 -15.42 29.10 -9.58
CA VAL A 302 -15.23 30.04 -10.70
C VAL A 302 -16.53 30.61 -11.26
N SER A 303 -16.42 31.75 -11.97
CA SER A 303 -17.53 32.42 -12.65
C SER A 303 -17.69 32.05 -14.14
N GLU A 304 -16.84 31.19 -14.70
CA GLU A 304 -17.05 30.51 -15.99
C GLU A 304 -16.77 29.00 -15.84
N ASP A 305 -15.55 28.56 -16.20
CA ASP A 305 -15.25 27.16 -16.54
C ASP A 305 -14.11 26.57 -15.70
N GLY A 306 -14.22 25.29 -15.34
CA GLY A 306 -13.20 24.54 -14.62
C GLY A 306 -13.11 24.95 -13.15
N GLY A 307 -14.04 24.48 -12.31
CA GLY A 307 -14.17 24.91 -10.91
C GLY A 307 -12.89 24.68 -10.10
N ALA A 308 -12.24 23.54 -10.29
CA ALA A 308 -10.87 23.31 -9.82
C ALA A 308 -9.83 23.60 -10.91
N ILE A 309 -9.97 22.97 -12.07
CA ILE A 309 -8.94 22.93 -13.11
C ILE A 309 -9.52 23.34 -14.46
N TYR A 310 -8.85 24.26 -15.14
CA TYR A 310 -9.06 24.55 -16.55
C TYR A 310 -7.79 24.18 -17.31
N SER A 311 -7.86 23.32 -18.33
CA SER A 311 -6.72 22.95 -19.16
C SER A 311 -7.03 23.11 -20.65
N LYS A 312 -6.24 23.93 -21.35
CA LYS A 312 -6.40 24.22 -22.78
C LYS A 312 -5.07 24.12 -23.52
N ASP A 313 -5.10 23.67 -24.77
CA ASP A 313 -3.95 23.53 -25.68
C ASP A 313 -2.81 22.61 -25.15
N GLY A 314 -2.98 21.96 -24.00
CA GLY A 314 -1.93 21.21 -23.31
C GLY A 314 -1.62 19.85 -23.93
N GLU A 315 -0.34 19.51 -24.05
CA GLU A 315 0.13 18.25 -24.64
C GLU A 315 -0.34 17.01 -23.85
N SER A 316 -0.25 17.06 -22.52
CA SER A 316 -0.67 15.98 -21.63
C SER A 316 -1.10 16.49 -20.25
N PHE A 317 -2.24 15.98 -19.78
CA PHE A 317 -2.75 16.18 -18.43
C PHE A 317 -2.97 14.79 -17.79
N SER A 318 -2.45 14.58 -16.59
CA SER A 318 -2.62 13.33 -15.84
C SER A 318 -2.93 13.59 -14.37
N MET A 319 -3.82 12.78 -13.82
CA MET A 319 -4.15 12.75 -12.40
C MET A 319 -4.11 11.30 -11.90
N THR A 320 -3.50 11.08 -10.74
CA THR A 320 -3.43 9.76 -10.09
C THR A 320 -3.65 9.90 -8.59
N ASN A 321 -4.56 9.10 -8.04
CA ASN A 321 -4.93 9.13 -6.62
C ASN A 321 -5.39 10.53 -6.13
N CYS A 322 -6.04 11.31 -6.99
CA CYS A 322 -6.49 12.67 -6.66
C CYS A 322 -7.96 12.68 -6.20
N THR A 323 -8.29 13.63 -5.32
CA THR A 323 -9.65 13.86 -4.84
C THR A 323 -10.10 15.27 -5.22
N LEU A 324 -11.16 15.39 -6.02
CA LEU A 324 -11.76 16.65 -6.44
C LEU A 324 -13.20 16.70 -5.91
N THR A 325 -13.43 17.46 -4.84
CA THR A 325 -14.72 17.49 -4.13
C THR A 325 -15.33 18.88 -4.04
N THR A 326 -16.66 18.99 -4.17
CA THR A 326 -17.41 20.25 -3.96
C THR A 326 -16.95 21.43 -4.82
N ASN A 327 -16.23 21.21 -5.92
CA ASN A 327 -15.78 22.30 -6.78
C ASN A 327 -16.94 22.79 -7.64
N LYS A 328 -16.92 24.09 -7.94
CA LYS A 328 -18.06 24.78 -8.53
C LYS A 328 -17.63 25.65 -9.69
N ALA A 329 -18.15 25.37 -10.87
CA ALA A 329 -18.06 26.28 -12.00
C ALA A 329 -19.40 26.98 -12.24
N ALA A 330 -19.40 27.98 -13.11
CA ALA A 330 -20.62 28.64 -13.53
C ALA A 330 -21.21 27.97 -14.77
N ARG A 331 -20.37 27.74 -15.79
CA ARG A 331 -20.76 27.30 -17.13
C ARG A 331 -20.28 25.90 -17.50
N TYR A 332 -18.99 25.58 -17.59
CA TYR A 332 -18.56 24.21 -17.96
C TYR A 332 -17.54 23.58 -17.00
N GLY A 333 -17.71 22.28 -16.70
CA GLY A 333 -16.73 21.48 -15.96
C GLY A 333 -16.64 21.85 -14.48
N GLY A 334 -17.57 21.34 -13.66
CA GLY A 334 -17.69 21.72 -12.24
C GLY A 334 -16.42 21.45 -11.43
N ALA A 335 -15.68 20.38 -11.76
CA ALA A 335 -14.28 20.23 -11.36
C ALA A 335 -13.31 20.61 -12.47
N ILE A 336 -13.47 20.06 -13.68
CA ILE A 336 -12.46 20.12 -14.75
C ILE A 336 -13.08 20.56 -16.07
N TYR A 337 -12.50 21.61 -16.66
CA TYR A 337 -12.69 21.94 -18.07
C TYR A 337 -11.44 21.55 -18.88
N LYS A 338 -11.63 20.86 -20.00
CA LYS A 338 -10.57 20.42 -20.90
C LYS A 338 -10.87 20.79 -22.35
N ASP A 339 -9.90 21.45 -22.99
CA ASP A 339 -9.95 21.86 -24.39
C ASP A 339 -8.69 21.38 -25.14
N GLY A 340 -8.83 20.27 -25.88
CA GLY A 340 -7.74 19.60 -26.57
C GLY A 340 -6.93 18.63 -25.69
N GLY A 341 -5.84 18.09 -26.24
CA GLY A 341 -4.89 17.22 -25.52
C GLY A 341 -5.41 15.87 -25.05
N ARG A 342 -4.60 15.16 -24.26
CA ARG A 342 -4.96 13.95 -23.52
C ARG A 342 -5.13 14.25 -22.03
N LEU A 343 -6.23 13.78 -21.43
CA LEU A 343 -6.40 13.68 -19.98
C LEU A 343 -6.50 12.21 -19.57
N THR A 344 -5.70 11.78 -18.61
CA THR A 344 -5.84 10.48 -17.93
C THR A 344 -6.18 10.68 -16.46
N VAL A 345 -7.29 10.08 -16.03
CA VAL A 345 -7.82 10.10 -14.65
C VAL A 345 -7.76 8.68 -14.12
N MET A 346 -6.89 8.43 -13.14
CA MET A 346 -6.64 7.09 -12.60
C MET A 346 -6.76 7.07 -11.08
N ASN A 347 -7.50 6.11 -10.53
CA ASN A 347 -7.73 5.96 -9.09
C ASN A 347 -8.23 7.26 -8.41
N CYS A 348 -9.00 8.10 -9.12
CA CYS A 348 -9.44 9.40 -8.62
C CYS A 348 -10.88 9.37 -8.12
N ILE A 349 -11.20 10.29 -7.21
CA ILE A 349 -12.57 10.54 -6.73
C ILE A 349 -12.97 11.94 -7.19
N LEU A 350 -14.06 12.04 -7.94
CA LEU A 350 -14.69 13.30 -8.32
C LEU A 350 -16.12 13.29 -7.77
N ALA A 351 -16.36 14.02 -6.67
CA ALA A 351 -17.65 14.01 -6.00
C ALA A 351 -18.20 15.40 -5.66
N ASP A 352 -19.53 15.53 -5.61
CA ASP A 352 -20.24 16.77 -5.27
C ASP A 352 -19.86 17.99 -6.15
N ASN A 353 -19.30 17.78 -7.34
CA ASN A 353 -18.91 18.90 -8.20
C ASN A 353 -20.13 19.40 -8.98
N THR A 354 -20.26 20.72 -9.11
CA THR A 354 -21.52 21.35 -9.54
C THR A 354 -21.32 22.52 -10.52
N MET A 355 -22.38 22.76 -11.30
CA MET A 355 -22.56 23.94 -12.13
C MET A 355 -23.58 24.90 -11.50
N ASN A 356 -23.52 26.21 -11.81
CA ASN A 356 -24.38 27.21 -11.15
C ASN A 356 -25.21 28.12 -12.07
N LEU A 357 -24.91 28.23 -13.37
CA LEU A 357 -25.70 29.02 -14.32
C LEU A 357 -26.61 28.15 -15.20
N GLU A 358 -27.64 28.79 -15.73
CA GLU A 358 -28.68 28.20 -16.58
C GLU A 358 -28.21 27.85 -18.02
N GLN A 359 -27.11 27.11 -18.15
CA GLN A 359 -26.62 26.55 -19.42
C GLN A 359 -25.50 25.48 -19.25
N GLY A 360 -25.25 25.01 -18.01
CA GLY A 360 -24.00 24.32 -17.72
C GLY A 360 -23.91 22.84 -18.05
N TYR A 361 -22.75 22.42 -18.55
CA TYR A 361 -22.42 21.05 -18.99
C TYR A 361 -21.25 20.44 -18.20
N GLY A 362 -21.30 19.12 -17.96
CA GLY A 362 -20.21 18.36 -17.33
C GLY A 362 -20.04 18.68 -15.84
N GLY A 363 -20.89 18.12 -14.97
CA GLY A 363 -20.89 18.44 -13.54
C GLY A 363 -19.57 18.14 -12.83
N ALA A 364 -18.84 17.10 -13.24
CA ALA A 364 -17.44 16.91 -12.90
C ALA A 364 -16.50 17.38 -14.02
N ILE A 365 -16.64 16.82 -15.23
CA ILE A 365 -15.70 17.02 -16.34
C ILE A 365 -16.41 17.46 -17.61
N PHE A 366 -15.90 18.52 -18.24
CA PHE A 366 -16.22 18.89 -19.62
C PHE A 366 -15.02 18.63 -20.53
N ASN A 367 -15.12 17.66 -21.43
CA ASN A 367 -14.11 17.36 -22.45
C ASN A 367 -14.53 17.91 -23.82
N ASN A 368 -14.07 19.11 -24.16
CA ASN A 368 -14.42 19.80 -25.39
C ASN A 368 -13.80 19.16 -26.66
N ALA A 369 -12.61 18.59 -26.54
CA ALA A 369 -11.87 17.98 -27.65
C ALA A 369 -10.70 17.11 -27.14
N GLY A 370 -10.21 16.20 -27.98
CA GLY A 370 -9.10 15.30 -27.64
C GLY A 370 -9.54 14.10 -26.77
N SER A 371 -8.58 13.36 -26.22
CA SER A 371 -8.87 12.12 -25.49
C SER A 371 -8.99 12.31 -23.97
N LEU A 372 -9.93 11.58 -23.37
CA LEU A 372 -10.16 11.43 -21.94
C LEU A 372 -10.19 9.94 -21.61
N THR A 373 -9.27 9.48 -20.77
CA THR A 373 -9.23 8.11 -20.26
C THR A 373 -9.52 8.14 -18.77
N VAL A 374 -10.51 7.36 -18.34
CA VAL A 374 -10.95 7.21 -16.95
C VAL A 374 -10.77 5.75 -16.54
N THR A 375 -10.02 5.50 -15.47
CA THR A 375 -9.70 4.14 -15.02
C THR A 375 -9.74 4.04 -13.50
N ASN A 376 -10.37 2.98 -12.97
CA ASN A 376 -10.49 2.71 -11.54
C ASN A 376 -10.98 3.92 -10.70
N SER A 377 -11.85 4.77 -11.27
CA SER A 377 -12.20 6.07 -10.69
C SER A 377 -13.69 6.18 -10.38
N ALA A 378 -14.03 7.02 -9.39
CA ALA A 378 -15.40 7.21 -8.91
C ALA A 378 -15.91 8.62 -9.22
N PHE A 379 -17.12 8.68 -9.77
CA PHE A 379 -17.89 9.89 -10.05
C PHE A 379 -19.20 9.81 -9.26
N THR A 380 -19.34 10.61 -8.21
CA THR A 380 -20.42 10.46 -7.23
C THR A 380 -21.12 11.79 -6.96
N ASP A 381 -22.45 11.82 -6.99
CA ASP A 381 -23.26 13.01 -6.63
C ASP A 381 -22.91 14.31 -7.42
N ASN A 382 -22.29 14.22 -8.61
CA ASN A 382 -21.99 15.39 -9.43
C ASN A 382 -23.23 15.86 -10.19
N THR A 383 -23.39 17.18 -10.37
CA THR A 383 -24.61 17.79 -10.93
C THR A 383 -24.33 18.78 -12.07
N ALA A 384 -24.99 18.57 -13.21
CA ALA A 384 -25.01 19.50 -14.35
C ALA A 384 -26.42 20.08 -14.58
N TYR A 385 -26.51 21.33 -15.03
CA TYR A 385 -27.81 21.98 -15.30
C TYR A 385 -28.41 21.60 -16.67
N TRP A 386 -27.60 21.12 -17.62
CA TRP A 386 -28.09 20.57 -18.88
C TRP A 386 -27.54 19.17 -19.06
N TYR A 387 -26.31 19.04 -19.55
CA TYR A 387 -25.82 17.79 -20.12
C TYR A 387 -24.64 17.19 -19.39
N GLY A 388 -24.69 15.88 -19.14
CA GLY A 388 -23.59 15.12 -18.56
C GLY A 388 -23.39 15.41 -17.08
N GLY A 389 -24.22 14.79 -16.22
CA GLY A 389 -24.20 15.06 -14.77
C GLY A 389 -22.82 14.82 -14.13
N ALA A 390 -22.09 13.82 -14.61
CA ALA A 390 -20.66 13.68 -14.34
C ALA A 390 -19.79 14.20 -15.50
N ILE A 391 -19.96 13.67 -16.71
CA ILE A 391 -19.06 13.93 -17.84
C ILE A 391 -19.84 14.36 -19.07
N TYR A 392 -19.40 15.47 -19.68
CA TYR A 392 -19.78 15.85 -21.03
C TYR A 392 -18.59 15.62 -21.98
N ASN A 393 -18.80 14.94 -23.11
CA ASN A 393 -17.75 14.56 -24.04
C ASN A 393 -18.07 14.92 -25.51
N ASN A 394 -17.28 15.83 -26.08
CA ASN A 394 -17.17 16.09 -27.52
C ASN A 394 -15.97 15.36 -28.17
N GLY A 395 -15.03 14.83 -27.37
CA GLY A 395 -13.81 14.18 -27.83
C GLY A 395 -13.90 12.65 -27.83
N SER A 396 -12.79 11.97 -27.53
CA SER A 396 -12.81 10.52 -27.30
C SER A 396 -12.80 10.24 -25.79
N LEU A 397 -13.72 9.41 -25.32
CA LEU A 397 -13.87 9.01 -23.92
C LEU A 397 -13.73 7.49 -23.78
N THR A 398 -12.77 7.05 -22.99
CA THR A 398 -12.63 5.65 -22.57
C THR A 398 -12.82 5.55 -21.07
N VAL A 399 -13.73 4.70 -20.62
CA VAL A 399 -14.08 4.45 -19.22
C VAL A 399 -13.86 2.97 -18.94
N THR A 400 -13.05 2.66 -17.92
CA THR A 400 -12.72 1.27 -17.56
C THR A 400 -12.71 1.08 -16.04
N ASN A 401 -13.29 -0.02 -15.55
CA ASN A 401 -13.31 -0.37 -14.12
C ASN A 401 -13.80 0.77 -13.20
N SER A 402 -14.73 1.61 -13.66
CA SER A 402 -15.07 2.88 -13.00
C SER A 402 -16.54 2.96 -12.60
N THR A 403 -16.86 3.79 -11.61
CA THR A 403 -18.20 3.88 -11.02
C THR A 403 -18.80 5.28 -11.18
N PHE A 404 -20.02 5.34 -11.68
CA PHE A 404 -20.85 6.55 -11.78
C PHE A 404 -22.09 6.33 -10.94
N THR A 405 -22.18 7.03 -9.81
CA THR A 405 -23.27 6.83 -8.83
C THR A 405 -23.96 8.14 -8.50
N ASN A 406 -25.30 8.15 -8.54
CA ASN A 406 -26.15 9.29 -8.16
C ASN A 406 -25.87 10.60 -8.93
N ASN A 407 -25.20 10.58 -10.09
CA ASN A 407 -24.95 11.82 -10.84
C ASN A 407 -26.25 12.32 -11.48
N TYR A 408 -26.40 13.65 -11.56
CA TYR A 408 -27.66 14.28 -11.93
C TYR A 408 -27.50 15.29 -13.08
N ALA A 409 -28.37 15.20 -14.08
CA ALA A 409 -28.50 16.16 -15.17
C ALA A 409 -29.93 16.74 -15.19
N TYR A 410 -30.08 18.06 -15.19
CA TYR A 410 -31.39 18.71 -15.42
C TYR A 410 -31.80 18.73 -16.91
N GLY A 411 -30.91 18.31 -17.81
CA GLY A 411 -31.23 17.85 -19.17
C GLY A 411 -30.84 16.38 -19.30
N ASP A 412 -30.03 16.08 -20.32
CA ASP A 412 -29.73 14.71 -20.78
C ASP A 412 -28.40 14.13 -20.25
N GLY A 413 -28.30 12.80 -20.20
CA GLY A 413 -27.08 12.08 -19.84
C GLY A 413 -26.75 12.20 -18.36
N GLY A 414 -27.54 11.54 -17.50
CA GLY A 414 -27.46 11.69 -16.04
C GLY A 414 -26.06 11.43 -15.46
N ALA A 415 -25.30 10.49 -16.04
CA ALA A 415 -23.87 10.38 -15.82
C ALA A 415 -23.05 10.98 -16.96
N ILE A 416 -23.27 10.50 -18.19
CA ILE A 416 -22.43 10.80 -19.35
C ILE A 416 -23.29 11.33 -20.49
N TYR A 417 -22.89 12.47 -21.07
CA TYR A 417 -23.38 12.93 -22.35
C TYR A 417 -22.25 12.85 -23.38
N ASN A 418 -22.46 12.13 -24.49
CA ASN A 418 -21.45 11.86 -25.50
C ASN A 418 -21.87 12.29 -26.92
N ASN A 419 -21.17 13.29 -27.47
CA ASN A 419 -21.19 13.64 -28.90
C ASN A 419 -20.04 12.98 -29.71
N GLY A 420 -18.95 12.59 -29.03
CA GLY A 420 -17.76 12.05 -29.69
C GLY A 420 -17.72 10.52 -29.68
N SER A 421 -16.54 9.91 -29.50
CA SER A 421 -16.45 8.46 -29.33
C SER A 421 -16.47 8.06 -27.85
N LEU A 422 -17.19 6.98 -27.54
CA LEU A 422 -17.33 6.44 -26.18
C LEU A 422 -16.99 4.94 -26.16
N THR A 423 -16.15 4.55 -25.20
CA THR A 423 -15.95 3.15 -24.82
C THR A 423 -16.16 3.02 -23.32
N VAL A 424 -17.07 2.14 -22.89
CA VAL A 424 -17.31 1.81 -21.48
C VAL A 424 -17.08 0.32 -21.27
N THR A 425 -16.20 -0.04 -20.33
CA THR A 425 -15.83 -1.44 -20.07
C THR A 425 -15.75 -1.72 -18.58
N ASN A 426 -16.22 -2.87 -18.10
CA ASN A 426 -16.11 -3.30 -16.69
C ASN A 426 -16.63 -2.25 -15.68
N SER A 427 -17.62 -1.43 -16.05
CA SER A 427 -17.96 -0.22 -15.30
C SER A 427 -19.41 -0.24 -14.81
N THR A 428 -19.68 0.47 -13.71
CA THR A 428 -21.00 0.49 -13.07
C THR A 428 -21.59 1.90 -13.12
N LEU A 429 -22.77 2.02 -13.73
CA LEU A 429 -23.57 3.24 -13.76
C LEU A 429 -24.87 2.98 -12.98
N LYS A 430 -24.94 3.53 -11.77
CA LYS A 430 -26.00 3.24 -10.80
C LYS A 430 -26.70 4.51 -10.30
N ASN A 431 -28.03 4.47 -10.19
CA ASN A 431 -28.85 5.57 -9.65
C ASN A 431 -28.65 6.95 -10.34
N ASN A 432 -28.05 7.01 -11.54
CA ASN A 432 -27.85 8.28 -12.22
C ASN A 432 -29.19 8.75 -12.79
N THR A 433 -29.38 10.06 -12.90
CA THR A 433 -30.67 10.64 -13.22
C THR A 433 -30.52 11.76 -14.24
N ALA A 434 -31.23 11.64 -15.35
CA ALA A 434 -31.52 12.71 -16.29
C ALA A 434 -32.95 13.21 -16.04
N SER A 435 -33.16 14.52 -16.12
CA SER A 435 -34.53 15.03 -16.27
C SER A 435 -35.02 14.78 -17.69
N GLY A 436 -34.14 15.01 -18.68
CA GLY A 436 -34.36 14.67 -20.08
C GLY A 436 -34.00 13.22 -20.42
N ASP A 437 -33.29 13.04 -21.53
CA ASP A 437 -32.98 11.74 -22.14
C ASP A 437 -31.73 11.07 -21.53
N GLY A 438 -31.69 9.73 -21.54
CA GLY A 438 -30.47 8.98 -21.21
C GLY A 438 -30.12 9.02 -19.73
N GLY A 439 -30.89 8.31 -18.89
CA GLY A 439 -30.76 8.38 -17.43
C GLY A 439 -29.37 8.09 -16.88
N ALA A 440 -28.58 7.25 -17.57
CA ALA A 440 -27.13 7.17 -17.38
C ALA A 440 -26.35 7.82 -18.53
N ILE A 441 -26.63 7.42 -19.77
CA ILE A 441 -25.86 7.83 -20.95
C ILE A 441 -26.79 8.41 -22.02
N TYR A 442 -26.49 9.63 -22.46
CA TYR A 442 -26.93 10.14 -23.76
C TYR A 442 -25.79 9.96 -24.77
N ASN A 443 -26.08 9.38 -25.93
CA ASN A 443 -25.10 9.14 -26.99
C ASN A 443 -25.61 9.64 -28.35
N SER A 444 -24.83 10.49 -29.03
CA SER A 444 -25.05 10.86 -30.43
C SER A 444 -23.88 10.49 -31.36
N GLY A 445 -22.75 10.06 -30.79
CA GLY A 445 -21.58 9.59 -31.53
C GLY A 445 -21.42 8.06 -31.55
N GLY A 446 -20.22 7.57 -31.83
CA GLY A 446 -19.93 6.13 -31.83
C GLY A 446 -19.66 5.60 -30.43
N SER A 447 -20.44 4.62 -29.97
CA SER A 447 -20.37 4.07 -28.61
C SER A 447 -20.22 2.55 -28.58
N THR A 448 -19.35 2.06 -27.70
CA THR A 448 -19.19 0.64 -27.35
C THR A 448 -19.28 0.47 -25.84
N VAL A 449 -20.16 -0.41 -25.38
CA VAL A 449 -20.40 -0.73 -23.97
C VAL A 449 -20.24 -2.24 -23.78
N THR A 450 -19.32 -2.67 -22.93
CA THR A 450 -19.01 -4.10 -22.72
C THR A 450 -18.84 -4.41 -21.24
N ASN A 451 -19.27 -5.58 -20.78
CA ASN A 451 -19.11 -6.04 -19.38
C ASN A 451 -19.48 -4.97 -18.33
N SER A 452 -20.57 -4.23 -18.55
CA SER A 452 -20.92 -3.05 -17.75
C SER A 452 -22.33 -3.18 -17.16
N THR A 453 -22.55 -2.52 -16.01
CA THR A 453 -23.79 -2.66 -15.23
C THR A 453 -24.51 -1.33 -15.14
N PHE A 454 -25.79 -1.31 -15.55
CA PHE A 454 -26.70 -0.19 -15.48
C PHE A 454 -27.86 -0.55 -14.54
N THR A 455 -27.92 0.09 -13.37
CA THR A 455 -28.92 -0.23 -12.34
C THR A 455 -29.62 1.02 -11.80
N ASN A 456 -30.96 1.00 -11.77
CA ASN A 456 -31.80 2.07 -11.21
C ASN A 456 -31.55 3.48 -11.80
N ASN A 457 -31.06 3.61 -13.04
CA ASN A 457 -30.92 4.92 -13.67
C ASN A 457 -32.28 5.42 -14.17
N ASN A 458 -32.50 6.74 -14.17
CA ASN A 458 -33.82 7.34 -14.41
C ASN A 458 -33.77 8.47 -15.45
N ALA A 459 -34.74 8.50 -16.37
CA ALA A 459 -35.03 9.60 -17.28
C ALA A 459 -36.46 10.11 -16.98
N TYR A 460 -36.61 11.31 -16.40
CA TYR A 460 -37.89 11.74 -15.77
C TYR A 460 -38.96 12.30 -16.71
N THR A 461 -38.61 12.99 -17.79
CA THR A 461 -39.59 13.57 -18.73
C THR A 461 -39.47 13.03 -20.15
N SER A 462 -38.48 12.17 -20.41
CA SER A 462 -38.12 11.72 -21.75
C SER A 462 -37.76 10.22 -21.76
N TYR A 463 -36.80 9.81 -22.59
CA TYR A 463 -36.59 8.45 -23.06
C TYR A 463 -35.22 7.88 -22.64
N GLY A 464 -35.03 6.56 -22.78
CA GLY A 464 -33.73 5.91 -22.56
C GLY A 464 -33.35 5.85 -21.07
N GLY A 465 -34.03 5.04 -20.28
CA GLY A 465 -33.87 5.03 -18.81
C GLY A 465 -32.43 4.71 -18.35
N ALA A 466 -31.68 3.90 -19.11
CA ALA A 466 -30.22 3.82 -18.98
C ALA A 466 -29.50 4.55 -20.13
N ILE A 467 -29.78 4.17 -21.38
CA ILE A 467 -29.09 4.70 -22.56
C ILE A 467 -30.10 5.28 -23.56
N TYR A 468 -29.84 6.51 -24.00
CA TYR A 468 -30.47 7.12 -25.16
C TYR A 468 -29.45 7.23 -26.30
N ASN A 469 -29.82 6.80 -27.51
CA ASN A 469 -28.96 6.80 -28.69
C ASN A 469 -29.59 7.60 -29.84
N HIS A 470 -28.89 8.61 -30.35
CA HIS A 470 -29.37 9.52 -31.39
C HIS A 470 -28.44 9.53 -32.60
N LEU A 471 -28.81 8.78 -33.64
CA LEU A 471 -28.09 8.58 -34.91
C LEU A 471 -26.71 7.90 -34.81
N GLY A 472 -26.14 7.84 -33.60
CA GLY A 472 -24.90 7.16 -33.28
C GLY A 472 -24.94 5.64 -33.54
N GLY A 473 -23.78 5.08 -33.87
CA GLY A 473 -23.58 3.63 -33.85
C GLY A 473 -23.36 3.17 -32.41
N LEU A 474 -24.13 2.20 -31.95
CA LEU A 474 -24.08 1.69 -30.57
C LEU A 474 -23.89 0.17 -30.56
N ILE A 475 -22.85 -0.30 -29.88
CA ILE A 475 -22.60 -1.71 -29.60
C ILE A 475 -22.70 -1.91 -28.09
N VAL A 476 -23.56 -2.81 -27.64
CA VAL A 476 -23.74 -3.18 -26.23
C VAL A 476 -23.62 -4.69 -26.12
N THR A 477 -22.57 -5.17 -25.44
CA THR A 477 -22.33 -6.60 -25.26
C THR A 477 -22.07 -6.96 -23.80
N GLU A 478 -22.38 -8.20 -23.42
CA GLU A 478 -21.99 -8.77 -22.12
C GLU A 478 -22.37 -7.85 -20.94
N SER A 479 -23.49 -7.11 -21.01
CA SER A 479 -23.82 -6.05 -20.04
C SER A 479 -25.15 -6.31 -19.32
N THR A 480 -25.33 -5.74 -18.13
CA THR A 480 -26.55 -5.90 -17.31
C THR A 480 -27.33 -4.59 -17.25
N PHE A 481 -28.62 -4.64 -17.59
CA PHE A 481 -29.59 -3.55 -17.46
C PHE A 481 -30.71 -3.97 -16.50
N THR A 482 -30.74 -3.37 -15.31
CA THR A 482 -31.68 -3.70 -14.23
C THR A 482 -32.42 -2.49 -13.70
N ASN A 483 -33.75 -2.55 -13.66
CA ASN A 483 -34.61 -1.55 -13.01
C ASN A 483 -34.39 -0.10 -13.46
N ASN A 484 -33.86 0.13 -14.66
CA ASN A 484 -33.74 1.47 -15.22
C ASN A 484 -35.11 1.94 -15.71
N THR A 485 -35.42 3.23 -15.54
CA THR A 485 -36.78 3.76 -15.76
C THR A 485 -36.78 4.99 -16.66
N ALA A 486 -37.56 4.96 -17.73
CA ALA A 486 -37.97 6.13 -18.50
C ALA A 486 -39.43 6.47 -18.17
N TYR A 487 -39.67 7.71 -17.73
CA TYR A 487 -40.98 8.18 -17.27
C TYR A 487 -41.75 8.98 -18.33
N GLY A 488 -41.14 9.32 -19.48
CA GLY A 488 -41.70 10.24 -20.49
C GLY A 488 -43.07 9.84 -21.07
N ASP A 489 -43.44 8.56 -21.03
CA ASP A 489 -44.74 8.06 -21.53
C ASP A 489 -45.90 8.29 -20.54
N SER A 490 -45.61 8.65 -19.28
CA SER A 490 -46.63 8.80 -18.22
C SER A 490 -47.52 10.05 -18.32
N VAL A 491 -47.19 11.00 -19.21
CA VAL A 491 -47.81 12.33 -19.26
C VAL A 491 -48.64 12.59 -20.53
N ALA A 492 -48.60 11.71 -21.53
CA ALA A 492 -49.13 11.99 -22.88
C ALA A 492 -50.05 10.91 -23.50
N GLY A 493 -50.53 9.93 -22.72
CA GLY A 493 -51.77 9.21 -23.04
C GLY A 493 -51.81 8.40 -24.35
N GLY A 494 -50.69 7.87 -24.83
CA GLY A 494 -50.67 6.98 -26.00
C GLY A 494 -49.33 6.31 -26.28
N ASP A 495 -49.23 5.03 -25.92
CA ASP A 495 -48.25 4.00 -26.33
C ASP A 495 -47.02 4.48 -27.15
N SER A 496 -46.15 5.30 -26.55
CA SER A 496 -44.96 5.84 -27.22
C SER A 496 -43.69 5.33 -26.55
N GLY A 497 -43.16 4.22 -27.09
CA GLY A 497 -42.18 3.38 -26.40
C GLY A 497 -40.95 4.15 -25.89
N ALA A 498 -40.84 4.30 -24.57
CA ALA A 498 -39.83 5.15 -23.96
C ALA A 498 -38.45 4.51 -23.73
N GLY A 499 -38.28 3.20 -23.98
CA GLY A 499 -36.98 2.54 -23.90
C GLY A 499 -36.37 2.55 -22.48
N GLY A 500 -36.99 1.82 -21.55
CA GLY A 500 -36.61 1.79 -20.14
C GLY A 500 -35.16 1.40 -19.87
N ALA A 501 -34.58 0.50 -20.69
CA ALA A 501 -33.14 0.26 -20.73
C ALA A 501 -32.49 1.12 -21.83
N ILE A 502 -32.90 0.89 -23.09
CA ILE A 502 -32.28 1.52 -24.26
C ILE A 502 -33.35 2.11 -25.18
N TRP A 503 -33.17 3.36 -25.58
CA TRP A 503 -33.95 4.00 -26.64
C TRP A 503 -33.01 4.40 -27.78
N SER A 504 -33.38 4.16 -29.04
CA SER A 504 -32.54 4.50 -30.20
C SER A 504 -33.30 5.12 -31.36
N TYR A 505 -32.82 6.26 -31.83
CA TYR A 505 -33.24 6.93 -33.06
C TYR A 505 -32.18 6.75 -34.15
N GLY A 506 -32.49 5.97 -35.18
CA GLY A 506 -31.56 5.66 -36.27
C GLY A 506 -30.31 4.90 -35.82
N GLY A 507 -29.28 4.98 -36.67
CA GLY A 507 -28.00 4.29 -36.47
C GLY A 507 -28.03 2.79 -36.79
N LYS A 508 -26.87 2.14 -36.69
CA LYS A 508 -26.74 0.68 -36.65
C LYS A 508 -26.46 0.28 -35.21
N VAL A 509 -27.41 -0.40 -34.56
CA VAL A 509 -27.29 -0.76 -33.15
C VAL A 509 -27.24 -2.28 -32.99
N VAL A 510 -26.33 -2.75 -32.14
CA VAL A 510 -26.17 -4.17 -31.76
C VAL A 510 -26.22 -4.25 -30.24
N VAL A 511 -27.13 -5.06 -29.72
CA VAL A 511 -27.33 -5.33 -28.29
C VAL A 511 -27.35 -6.85 -28.17
N HIS A 512 -26.20 -7.49 -27.90
CA HIS A 512 -26.05 -8.96 -27.86
C HIS A 512 -25.51 -9.44 -26.52
N PHE A 513 -25.89 -10.64 -26.07
CA PHE A 513 -25.35 -11.25 -24.86
C PHE A 513 -25.52 -10.38 -23.59
N ASN A 514 -26.61 -9.62 -23.49
CA ASN A 514 -26.91 -8.80 -22.32
C ASN A 514 -27.99 -9.44 -21.45
N ARG A 515 -27.99 -9.11 -20.15
CA ARG A 515 -29.09 -9.40 -19.24
C ARG A 515 -29.96 -8.14 -19.06
N ILE A 516 -31.22 -8.20 -19.50
CA ILE A 516 -32.14 -7.05 -19.56
C ILE A 516 -33.40 -7.41 -18.78
N VAL A 517 -33.51 -6.91 -17.54
CA VAL A 517 -34.54 -7.37 -16.57
C VAL A 517 -35.12 -6.20 -15.78
N GLY A 518 -36.45 -6.14 -15.68
CA GLY A 518 -37.16 -5.22 -14.77
C GLY A 518 -37.09 -3.73 -15.13
N ASN A 519 -36.62 -3.37 -16.32
CA ASN A 519 -36.58 -1.98 -16.76
C ASN A 519 -38.01 -1.51 -17.11
N SER A 520 -38.28 -0.21 -16.94
CA SER A 520 -39.60 0.40 -17.08
C SER A 520 -39.59 1.52 -18.12
N PRO A 521 -40.53 1.59 -19.09
CA PRO A 521 -41.72 0.75 -19.22
C PRO A 521 -41.39 -0.70 -19.57
N ASN A 522 -42.08 -1.66 -18.95
CA ASN A 522 -41.81 -3.09 -19.16
C ASN A 522 -42.15 -3.52 -20.61
N ASN A 523 -43.20 -2.93 -21.19
CA ASN A 523 -43.58 -3.09 -22.61
C ASN A 523 -42.65 -2.35 -23.59
N SER A 524 -41.60 -1.69 -23.11
CA SER A 524 -40.66 -0.90 -23.90
C SER A 524 -39.29 -0.85 -23.20
N GLN A 525 -38.69 -2.00 -22.90
CA GLN A 525 -37.33 -2.04 -22.34
C GLN A 525 -36.30 -1.64 -23.39
N ILE A 526 -36.48 -2.07 -24.65
CA ILE A 526 -35.79 -1.51 -25.82
C ILE A 526 -36.79 -0.86 -26.77
N HIS A 527 -36.46 0.33 -27.25
CA HIS A 527 -37.19 1.01 -28.33
C HIS A 527 -36.28 1.34 -29.52
N SER A 528 -36.81 1.26 -30.73
CA SER A 528 -36.17 1.77 -31.94
C SER A 528 -37.14 2.62 -32.77
N GLU A 529 -36.66 3.79 -33.20
CA GLU A 529 -37.32 4.67 -34.17
C GLU A 529 -36.35 4.97 -35.33
N MET A 530 -36.84 5.08 -36.57
CA MET A 530 -36.07 5.43 -37.78
C MET A 530 -34.78 4.61 -38.03
N GLY A 531 -34.66 3.39 -37.49
CA GLY A 531 -33.44 2.59 -37.53
C GLY A 531 -33.66 1.11 -37.16
N THR A 532 -32.57 0.35 -37.09
CA THR A 532 -32.61 -1.06 -36.70
C THR A 532 -31.72 -1.35 -35.49
N VAL A 533 -32.30 -2.01 -34.49
CA VAL A 533 -31.60 -2.55 -33.32
C VAL A 533 -31.59 -4.07 -33.44
N ASN A 534 -30.40 -4.66 -33.59
CA ASN A 534 -30.23 -6.09 -33.46
C ASN A 534 -30.12 -6.44 -31.97
N ALA A 535 -31.22 -6.89 -31.37
CA ALA A 535 -31.34 -7.24 -29.96
C ALA A 535 -31.43 -8.78 -29.75
N THR A 536 -30.82 -9.56 -30.64
CA THR A 536 -30.78 -11.01 -30.50
C THR A 536 -29.80 -11.48 -29.43
N LEU A 537 -29.89 -12.74 -29.01
CA LEU A 537 -28.97 -13.38 -28.06
C LEU A 537 -28.87 -12.68 -26.69
N ASN A 538 -29.91 -11.96 -26.25
CA ASN A 538 -30.02 -11.42 -24.89
C ASN A 538 -30.84 -12.35 -23.99
N TRP A 539 -30.60 -12.28 -22.69
CA TRP A 539 -31.46 -12.85 -21.65
C TRP A 539 -32.43 -11.78 -21.12
N TRP A 540 -33.73 -12.03 -21.26
CA TRP A 540 -34.80 -11.09 -20.92
C TRP A 540 -35.46 -11.37 -19.56
N GLY A 541 -34.82 -12.19 -18.72
CA GLY A 541 -35.37 -12.64 -17.44
C GLY A 541 -36.47 -13.70 -17.55
N SER A 542 -36.84 -14.13 -18.76
CA SER A 542 -37.77 -15.25 -19.01
C SER A 542 -37.54 -15.91 -20.38
N ASN A 543 -38.00 -17.15 -20.52
CA ASN A 543 -38.01 -17.91 -21.78
C ASN A 543 -39.15 -17.49 -22.70
N LEU A 544 -40.06 -16.62 -22.24
CA LEU A 544 -41.16 -16.10 -23.05
C LEU A 544 -40.61 -15.27 -24.21
N ASN A 545 -41.38 -15.18 -25.30
CA ASN A 545 -40.98 -14.36 -26.43
C ASN A 545 -40.87 -12.88 -26.02
N PRO A 546 -39.69 -12.26 -26.14
CA PRO A 546 -39.42 -10.91 -25.68
C PRO A 546 -40.03 -9.81 -26.58
N LEU A 547 -40.79 -10.16 -27.62
CA LEU A 547 -41.55 -9.21 -28.44
C LEU A 547 -42.47 -8.30 -27.59
N SER A 548 -42.90 -8.77 -26.41
CA SER A 548 -43.67 -7.98 -25.45
C SER A 548 -42.85 -7.00 -24.59
N TYR A 549 -41.51 -7.07 -24.64
CA TYR A 549 -40.58 -6.18 -23.94
C TYR A 549 -39.92 -5.13 -24.86
N VAL A 550 -40.24 -5.15 -26.15
CA VAL A 550 -39.66 -4.25 -27.15
C VAL A 550 -40.76 -3.51 -27.90
N SER A 551 -40.39 -2.36 -28.47
CA SER A 551 -41.34 -1.48 -29.15
C SER A 551 -40.67 -0.76 -30.32
N ASN A 552 -41.47 -0.44 -31.33
CA ASN A 552 -41.00 0.16 -32.59
C ASN A 552 -41.76 1.46 -32.85
N GLY A 553 -41.02 2.55 -33.09
CA GLY A 553 -41.54 3.82 -33.56
C GLY A 553 -41.63 3.87 -35.09
N SER A 554 -41.77 5.08 -35.64
CA SER A 554 -41.89 5.28 -37.09
C SER A 554 -40.64 4.77 -37.82
N ASN A 555 -40.81 3.83 -38.75
CA ASN A 555 -39.72 3.15 -39.48
C ASN A 555 -38.63 2.52 -38.59
N GLY A 556 -38.95 2.20 -37.33
CA GLY A 556 -38.05 1.49 -36.41
C GLY A 556 -38.26 -0.02 -36.42
N ASN A 557 -37.22 -0.78 -36.09
CA ASN A 557 -37.32 -2.23 -35.87
C ASN A 557 -36.29 -2.75 -34.85
N VAL A 558 -36.78 -3.32 -33.75
CA VAL A 558 -35.98 -4.12 -32.80
C VAL A 558 -36.11 -5.61 -33.16
N ASP A 559 -35.02 -6.20 -33.65
CA ASP A 559 -34.94 -7.64 -33.95
C ASP A 559 -34.67 -8.44 -32.67
N VAL A 560 -35.64 -9.25 -32.28
CA VAL A 560 -35.57 -10.22 -31.18
C VAL A 560 -35.88 -11.65 -31.65
N SER A 561 -35.60 -11.97 -32.91
CA SER A 561 -35.92 -13.26 -33.54
C SER A 561 -35.23 -14.47 -32.88
N SER A 562 -34.03 -14.26 -32.33
CA SER A 562 -33.34 -15.22 -31.46
C SER A 562 -33.03 -14.59 -30.10
N TRP A 563 -33.31 -15.28 -28.99
CA TRP A 563 -32.99 -14.85 -27.62
C TRP A 563 -32.52 -16.03 -26.79
N LEU A 564 -31.66 -15.77 -25.80
CA LEU A 564 -31.17 -16.82 -24.91
C LEU A 564 -32.31 -17.29 -24.00
N ILE A 565 -32.38 -18.60 -23.79
CA ILE A 565 -33.36 -19.23 -22.91
C ILE A 565 -32.65 -19.86 -21.72
N LEU A 566 -33.28 -19.80 -20.54
CA LEU A 566 -32.88 -20.64 -19.43
C LEU A 566 -33.17 -22.08 -19.82
N ASN A 567 -32.17 -22.94 -19.69
CA ASN A 567 -32.31 -24.36 -19.85
C ASN A 567 -32.09 -25.05 -18.51
N MET A 568 -32.76 -26.19 -18.30
CA MET A 568 -32.47 -27.06 -17.16
C MET A 568 -32.46 -28.51 -17.59
N THR A 569 -31.48 -29.26 -17.13
CA THR A 569 -31.42 -30.72 -17.29
C THR A 569 -31.28 -31.38 -15.93
N THR A 570 -31.95 -32.51 -15.73
CA THR A 570 -31.82 -33.34 -14.53
C THR A 570 -31.48 -34.75 -14.97
N ASN A 571 -30.40 -35.30 -14.44
CA ASN A 571 -29.87 -36.58 -14.89
C ASN A 571 -29.32 -37.41 -13.72
N PRO A 572 -29.80 -38.64 -13.49
CA PRO A 572 -31.04 -39.21 -14.05
C PRO A 572 -32.30 -38.59 -13.42
N THR A 573 -33.41 -38.56 -14.16
CA THR A 573 -34.74 -38.13 -13.65
C THR A 573 -35.44 -39.20 -12.81
N ASN A 574 -34.92 -40.43 -12.79
CA ASN A 574 -35.48 -41.55 -12.04
C ASN A 574 -34.38 -42.16 -11.17
N ILE A 575 -34.56 -42.10 -9.86
CA ILE A 575 -33.59 -42.53 -8.84
C ILE A 575 -34.28 -43.37 -7.77
N SER A 576 -33.52 -44.20 -7.08
CA SER A 576 -33.95 -44.83 -5.83
C SER A 576 -33.68 -43.89 -4.66
N TYR A 577 -34.39 -44.06 -3.54
CA TYR A 577 -34.02 -43.41 -2.28
C TYR A 577 -32.55 -43.71 -1.93
N GLY A 578 -31.76 -42.66 -1.66
CA GLY A 578 -30.30 -42.75 -1.48
C GLY A 578 -29.45 -42.72 -2.76
N GLY A 579 -30.06 -42.57 -3.94
CA GLY A 579 -29.37 -42.34 -5.22
C GLY A 579 -29.08 -40.85 -5.49
N ASN A 580 -28.21 -40.58 -6.47
CA ASN A 580 -27.80 -39.22 -6.86
C ASN A 580 -28.48 -38.79 -8.16
N SER A 581 -28.81 -37.50 -8.27
CA SER A 581 -29.16 -36.84 -9.53
C SER A 581 -28.46 -35.48 -9.62
N THR A 582 -28.03 -35.08 -10.82
CA THR A 582 -27.44 -33.76 -11.09
C THR A 582 -28.42 -32.88 -11.82
N VAL A 583 -28.57 -31.63 -11.37
CA VAL A 583 -29.35 -30.56 -11.99
C VAL A 583 -28.39 -29.55 -12.58
N THR A 584 -28.33 -29.46 -13.90
CA THR A 584 -27.55 -28.43 -14.61
C THR A 584 -28.50 -27.36 -15.13
N VAL A 585 -28.12 -26.10 -14.95
CA VAL A 585 -28.86 -24.91 -15.36
C VAL A 585 -27.92 -24.06 -16.21
N ASP A 586 -28.40 -23.54 -17.33
CA ASP A 586 -27.57 -22.76 -18.25
C ASP A 586 -28.36 -21.71 -19.03
N LEU A 587 -27.64 -20.71 -19.54
CA LEU A 587 -28.10 -19.69 -20.50
C LEU A 587 -27.28 -19.77 -21.80
N LEU A 588 -26.92 -20.99 -22.24
CA LEU A 588 -26.03 -21.24 -23.37
C LEU A 588 -26.76 -21.60 -24.67
N TYR A 589 -28.07 -21.74 -24.62
CA TYR A 589 -28.91 -22.02 -25.78
C TYR A 589 -29.85 -20.86 -26.08
N ASP A 590 -30.14 -20.66 -27.36
CA ASP A 590 -31.23 -19.79 -27.78
C ASP A 590 -32.55 -20.55 -27.98
N ASN A 591 -33.64 -19.80 -28.18
CA ASN A 591 -34.99 -20.31 -28.45
C ASN A 591 -35.10 -21.16 -29.74
N THR A 592 -34.07 -21.22 -30.59
CA THR A 592 -34.00 -22.13 -31.74
C THR A 592 -33.32 -23.46 -31.41
N GLY A 593 -32.73 -23.57 -30.22
CA GLY A 593 -31.92 -24.71 -29.78
C GLY A 593 -30.46 -24.64 -30.23
N ALA A 594 -30.00 -23.51 -30.78
CA ALA A 594 -28.60 -23.32 -31.13
C ALA A 594 -27.76 -23.06 -29.86
N TYR A 595 -26.61 -23.72 -29.77
CA TYR A 595 -25.65 -23.55 -28.68
C TYR A 595 -24.69 -22.38 -28.98
N HIS A 596 -24.46 -21.54 -27.98
CA HIS A 596 -23.56 -20.40 -28.02
C HIS A 596 -22.41 -20.62 -27.04
N ASP A 597 -21.19 -20.71 -27.56
CA ASP A 597 -19.97 -20.94 -26.76
C ASP A 597 -19.59 -19.66 -25.99
N PRO A 598 -19.47 -19.71 -24.64
CA PRO A 598 -19.09 -18.56 -23.82
C PRO A 598 -17.85 -17.80 -24.27
N VAL A 599 -16.90 -18.48 -24.91
CA VAL A 599 -15.66 -17.86 -25.44
C VAL A 599 -15.94 -16.84 -26.55
N ASN A 600 -17.05 -16.99 -27.28
CA ASN A 600 -17.46 -16.10 -28.37
C ASN A 600 -18.51 -15.06 -27.95
N GLY A 601 -18.95 -15.10 -26.69
CA GLY A 601 -19.94 -14.19 -26.09
C GLY A 601 -20.94 -14.94 -25.22
N HIS A 602 -21.23 -14.40 -24.03
CA HIS A 602 -22.25 -14.89 -23.12
C HIS A 602 -22.82 -13.77 -22.25
N VAL A 603 -23.97 -14.00 -21.62
CA VAL A 603 -24.52 -13.06 -20.63
C VAL A 603 -23.59 -12.90 -19.43
N PRO A 604 -23.59 -11.74 -18.75
CA PRO A 604 -22.78 -11.52 -17.56
C PRO A 604 -22.90 -12.64 -16.53
N ASP A 605 -21.76 -13.12 -16.04
CA ASP A 605 -21.69 -14.05 -14.91
C ASP A 605 -22.14 -13.41 -13.58
N GLY A 606 -22.37 -14.25 -12.57
CA GLY A 606 -22.82 -13.80 -11.24
C GLY A 606 -24.34 -13.67 -11.11
N ILE A 607 -25.11 -14.10 -12.12
CA ILE A 607 -26.57 -14.20 -12.05
C ILE A 607 -26.95 -15.29 -11.03
N TYR A 608 -27.77 -14.94 -10.04
CA TYR A 608 -28.19 -15.84 -8.97
C TYR A 608 -29.21 -16.90 -9.45
N VAL A 609 -29.06 -18.13 -8.96
CA VAL A 609 -29.89 -19.29 -9.32
C VAL A 609 -30.45 -19.95 -8.06
N GLU A 610 -31.77 -19.90 -7.89
CA GLU A 610 -32.44 -20.52 -6.75
C GLU A 610 -32.91 -21.94 -7.09
N PHE A 611 -32.49 -22.94 -6.31
CA PHE A 611 -32.94 -24.33 -6.44
C PHE A 611 -33.95 -24.67 -5.33
N SER A 612 -35.10 -25.26 -5.67
CA SER A 612 -36.11 -25.69 -4.69
C SER A 612 -36.78 -27.03 -5.04
N SER A 613 -37.14 -27.80 -4.02
CA SER A 613 -37.82 -29.10 -4.08
C SER A 613 -38.52 -29.36 -2.74
N TYR A 614 -39.58 -30.16 -2.75
CA TYR A 614 -40.27 -30.62 -1.55
C TYR A 614 -39.71 -31.93 -1.00
N LEU A 615 -39.08 -32.76 -1.85
CA LEU A 615 -38.63 -34.11 -1.48
C LEU A 615 -37.11 -34.23 -1.31
N GLY A 616 -36.31 -33.16 -1.41
CA GLY A 616 -34.85 -33.22 -1.29
C GLY A 616 -34.13 -31.88 -1.08
N LEU A 617 -32.79 -31.93 -1.04
CA LEU A 617 -31.88 -30.80 -0.82
C LEU A 617 -30.82 -30.71 -1.93
N TYR A 618 -30.03 -29.61 -1.95
CA TYR A 618 -29.06 -29.30 -3.01
C TYR A 618 -27.64 -29.05 -2.47
N ARG A 619 -26.62 -29.24 -3.34
CA ARG A 619 -25.22 -28.82 -3.16
C ARG A 619 -24.69 -28.32 -4.51
N PRO A 620 -24.26 -27.05 -4.62
CA PRO A 620 -23.05 -26.56 -3.94
C PRO A 620 -23.31 -25.29 -3.11
N ALA A 621 -22.24 -24.57 -2.73
CA ALA A 621 -22.33 -23.38 -1.87
C ALA A 621 -22.59 -22.06 -2.63
N ASP A 622 -22.20 -22.00 -3.90
CA ASP A 622 -22.24 -20.78 -4.72
C ASP A 622 -23.37 -20.87 -5.76
N ASN A 623 -24.50 -20.23 -5.46
CA ASN A 623 -25.72 -20.23 -6.27
C ASN A 623 -25.68 -19.21 -7.43
N VAL A 624 -24.61 -19.18 -8.23
CA VAL A 624 -24.46 -18.23 -9.35
C VAL A 624 -23.97 -18.88 -10.64
N LEU A 625 -24.39 -18.35 -11.79
CA LEU A 625 -23.88 -18.76 -13.10
C LEU A 625 -22.40 -18.34 -13.27
N VAL A 626 -21.61 -19.26 -13.83
CA VAL A 626 -20.20 -19.07 -14.20
C VAL A 626 -19.98 -19.62 -15.62
N ASN A 627 -19.42 -18.81 -16.51
CA ASN A 627 -19.48 -18.94 -17.97
C ASN A 627 -20.89 -19.33 -18.45
N GLY A 628 -21.92 -18.66 -17.91
CA GLY A 628 -23.33 -18.89 -18.27
C GLY A 628 -23.96 -20.22 -17.79
N SER A 629 -23.31 -21.01 -16.92
CA SER A 629 -23.86 -22.28 -16.41
C SER A 629 -23.58 -22.53 -14.92
N ILE A 630 -24.38 -23.41 -14.28
CA ILE A 630 -24.15 -23.97 -12.95
C ILE A 630 -24.65 -25.43 -12.91
N THR A 631 -23.99 -26.29 -12.13
CA THR A 631 -24.46 -27.65 -11.83
C THR A 631 -24.58 -27.87 -10.32
N SER A 632 -25.69 -28.46 -9.90
CA SER A 632 -26.01 -28.77 -8.50
C SER A 632 -26.38 -30.24 -8.33
N PHE A 633 -25.99 -30.84 -7.21
CA PHE A 633 -26.34 -32.22 -6.85
C PHE A 633 -27.62 -32.24 -6.01
N TYR A 634 -28.63 -32.97 -6.47
CA TYR A 634 -29.88 -33.20 -5.77
C TYR A 634 -29.76 -34.43 -4.84
N ILE A 635 -30.16 -34.26 -3.58
CA ILE A 635 -30.09 -35.26 -2.52
C ILE A 635 -31.52 -35.61 -2.06
N PRO A 636 -32.01 -36.84 -2.28
CA PRO A 636 -33.34 -37.27 -1.86
C PRO A 636 -33.53 -37.31 -0.34
N GLY A 637 -34.57 -36.64 0.15
CA GLY A 637 -35.03 -36.67 1.55
C GLY A 637 -36.18 -37.65 1.80
N THR A 638 -37.06 -37.88 0.82
CA THR A 638 -38.14 -38.89 0.90
C THR A 638 -38.50 -39.48 -0.47
N VAL A 639 -39.22 -40.61 -0.47
CA VAL A 639 -39.78 -41.26 -1.66
C VAL A 639 -41.02 -40.53 -2.16
N GLY A 640 -41.20 -40.53 -3.48
CA GLY A 640 -42.30 -39.89 -4.20
C GLY A 640 -41.87 -39.34 -5.56
N SER A 641 -42.79 -38.68 -6.26
CA SER A 641 -42.45 -37.86 -7.43
C SER A 641 -42.53 -36.38 -7.05
N ASP A 642 -41.52 -35.61 -7.47
CA ASP A 642 -41.46 -34.16 -7.30
C ASP A 642 -41.12 -33.50 -8.64
N ASN A 643 -41.26 -32.19 -8.70
CA ASN A 643 -40.66 -31.38 -9.75
C ASN A 643 -39.58 -30.48 -9.13
N ILE A 644 -38.32 -30.76 -9.46
CA ILE A 644 -37.19 -29.90 -9.14
C ILE A 644 -37.42 -28.56 -9.83
N LYS A 645 -37.48 -27.48 -9.05
CA LYS A 645 -37.67 -26.12 -9.55
C LYS A 645 -36.38 -25.34 -9.51
N VAL A 646 -36.18 -24.52 -10.53
CA VAL A 646 -35.10 -23.54 -10.62
C VAL A 646 -35.69 -22.18 -10.95
N THR A 647 -35.34 -21.17 -10.16
CA THR A 647 -35.68 -19.76 -10.42
C THR A 647 -34.42 -19.00 -10.85
N VAL A 648 -34.50 -18.32 -12.00
CA VAL A 648 -33.53 -17.28 -12.41
C VAL A 648 -34.31 -16.08 -12.90
N ASP A 649 -34.09 -14.93 -12.28
CA ASP A 649 -34.88 -13.71 -12.50
C ASP A 649 -36.39 -13.96 -12.35
N ASN A 650 -37.16 -13.81 -13.44
CA ASN A 650 -38.60 -14.07 -13.46
C ASN A 650 -38.95 -15.46 -14.03
N GLN A 651 -37.94 -16.24 -14.46
CA GLN A 651 -38.15 -17.57 -15.00
C GLN A 651 -38.15 -18.60 -13.89
N ILE A 652 -39.21 -19.40 -13.83
CA ILE A 652 -39.22 -20.66 -13.09
C ILE A 652 -39.26 -21.79 -14.11
N LEU A 653 -38.29 -22.71 -14.05
CA LEU A 653 -38.36 -23.99 -14.75
C LEU A 653 -38.64 -25.11 -13.74
N SER A 654 -39.19 -26.20 -14.26
CA SER A 654 -39.46 -27.39 -13.45
C SER A 654 -39.23 -28.66 -14.26
N THR A 655 -38.54 -29.63 -13.68
CA THR A 655 -38.27 -30.93 -14.30
C THR A 655 -38.56 -32.06 -13.33
N PRO A 656 -39.20 -33.17 -13.78
CA PRO A 656 -39.63 -34.22 -12.88
C PRO A 656 -38.44 -35.02 -12.34
N VAL A 657 -38.51 -35.34 -11.05
CA VAL A 657 -37.68 -36.37 -10.42
C VAL A 657 -38.60 -37.38 -9.73
N THR A 658 -38.43 -38.66 -10.07
CA THR A 658 -39.09 -39.76 -9.36
C THR A 658 -38.07 -40.43 -8.46
N ILE A 659 -38.37 -40.46 -7.17
CA ILE A 659 -37.60 -41.13 -6.13
C ILE A 659 -38.38 -42.38 -5.76
N ASN A 660 -38.03 -43.52 -6.36
CA ASN A 660 -38.63 -44.80 -6.04
C ASN A 660 -38.21 -45.27 -4.66
N GLN A 661 -39.03 -46.15 -4.09
CA GLN A 661 -38.57 -46.98 -2.98
C GLN A 661 -37.33 -47.75 -3.39
N SER A 662 -36.28 -47.68 -2.57
CA SER A 662 -35.05 -48.40 -2.85
C SER A 662 -35.30 -49.91 -2.67
N PRO A 663 -34.94 -50.77 -3.64
CA PRO A 663 -34.94 -52.21 -3.46
C PRO A 663 -34.09 -52.58 -2.23
N THR A 664 -34.57 -53.53 -1.43
CA THR A 664 -33.80 -54.00 -0.27
C THR A 664 -33.22 -55.38 -0.50
N THR A 665 -31.99 -55.57 -0.03
CA THR A 665 -31.38 -56.89 0.11
C THR A 665 -31.48 -57.27 1.59
N ILE A 666 -32.15 -58.39 1.84
CA ILE A 666 -32.26 -58.99 3.18
C ILE A 666 -31.37 -60.22 3.25
N THR A 667 -30.52 -60.29 4.27
CA THR A 667 -29.70 -61.46 4.60
C THR A 667 -29.95 -61.86 6.05
N VAL A 668 -30.11 -63.16 6.26
CA VAL A 668 -30.31 -63.77 7.59
C VAL A 668 -29.05 -64.54 7.92
N ASP A 669 -28.47 -64.29 9.09
CA ASP A 669 -27.28 -65.01 9.51
C ASP A 669 -27.60 -66.52 9.63
N PRO A 670 -26.71 -67.42 9.15
CA PRO A 670 -26.90 -68.85 9.33
C PRO A 670 -26.99 -69.21 10.80
N VAL A 671 -28.12 -69.76 11.22
CA VAL A 671 -28.41 -70.10 12.61
C VAL A 671 -28.33 -71.61 12.80
N SER A 672 -27.61 -72.05 13.83
CA SER A 672 -27.58 -73.44 14.26
C SER A 672 -27.54 -73.54 15.77
N GLY A 673 -28.05 -74.64 16.33
CA GLY A 673 -28.11 -74.81 17.78
C GLY A 673 -28.52 -76.22 18.20
N ALA A 674 -28.27 -76.54 19.47
CA ALA A 674 -28.75 -77.77 20.09
C ALA A 674 -30.25 -77.68 20.42
N ALA A 675 -30.92 -78.82 20.50
CA ALA A 675 -32.33 -78.87 20.87
C ALA A 675 -32.53 -78.32 22.30
N GLY A 676 -33.45 -77.37 22.47
CA GLY A 676 -33.71 -76.67 23.74
C GLY A 676 -32.91 -75.36 23.92
N GLN A 677 -32.00 -75.03 23.00
CA GLN A 677 -31.20 -73.80 23.07
C GLN A 677 -31.99 -72.58 22.58
N THR A 678 -31.89 -71.45 23.29
CA THR A 678 -32.30 -70.14 22.75
C THR A 678 -31.24 -69.65 21.77
N VAL A 679 -31.66 -69.42 20.52
CA VAL A 679 -30.84 -68.89 19.45
C VAL A 679 -31.33 -67.51 19.03
N THR A 680 -30.40 -66.68 18.57
CA THR A 680 -30.66 -65.33 18.10
C THR A 680 -30.67 -65.35 16.58
N LEU A 681 -31.79 -64.95 15.96
CA LEU A 681 -31.87 -64.73 14.53
C LEU A 681 -31.59 -63.24 14.27
N ASN A 682 -30.41 -62.94 13.74
CA ASN A 682 -30.05 -61.63 13.23
C ASN A 682 -30.42 -61.54 11.76
N THR A 683 -30.85 -60.37 11.33
CA THR A 683 -31.21 -60.10 9.94
C THR A 683 -30.75 -58.72 9.55
N HIS A 684 -29.91 -58.67 8.52
CA HIS A 684 -29.39 -57.45 7.95
C HIS A 684 -30.23 -57.06 6.75
N VAL A 685 -30.68 -55.80 6.72
CA VAL A 685 -31.44 -55.22 5.61
C VAL A 685 -30.70 -53.99 5.10
N THR A 686 -30.21 -54.08 3.87
CA THR A 686 -29.56 -52.97 3.17
C THR A 686 -30.39 -52.51 1.97
N ASP A 687 -30.20 -51.26 1.56
CA ASP A 687 -30.75 -50.74 0.32
C ASP A 687 -29.94 -51.19 -0.90
N SER A 688 -30.36 -50.81 -2.12
CA SER A 688 -29.69 -51.20 -3.36
C SER A 688 -28.26 -50.68 -3.50
N ASN A 689 -27.86 -49.71 -2.68
CA ASN A 689 -26.52 -49.13 -2.63
C ASN A 689 -25.68 -49.73 -1.48
N GLY A 690 -26.22 -50.72 -0.76
CA GLY A 690 -25.56 -51.36 0.38
C GLY A 690 -25.64 -50.58 1.70
N ASN A 691 -26.40 -49.48 1.76
CA ASN A 691 -26.54 -48.72 3.00
C ASN A 691 -27.53 -49.41 3.97
N PRO A 692 -27.34 -49.31 5.29
CA PRO A 692 -28.26 -49.86 6.27
C PRO A 692 -29.65 -49.18 6.19
N VAL A 693 -30.73 -49.99 6.07
CA VAL A 693 -32.12 -49.51 6.06
C VAL A 693 -32.51 -48.96 7.43
N LYS A 694 -33.15 -47.78 7.48
CA LYS A 694 -33.34 -47.03 8.75
C LYS A 694 -34.75 -47.09 9.35
N ASP A 695 -35.72 -47.68 8.65
CA ASP A 695 -37.10 -47.84 9.11
C ASP A 695 -37.76 -49.11 8.54
N GLY A 696 -38.89 -49.54 9.10
CA GLY A 696 -39.65 -50.74 8.69
C GLY A 696 -39.51 -51.94 9.64
N GLN A 697 -40.16 -53.06 9.33
CA GLN A 697 -40.27 -54.25 10.20
C GLN A 697 -39.92 -55.56 9.51
N VAL A 698 -39.34 -56.49 10.27
CA VAL A 698 -38.96 -57.84 9.83
C VAL A 698 -39.75 -58.90 10.60
N THR A 699 -40.39 -59.82 9.88
CA THR A 699 -41.16 -60.94 10.42
C THR A 699 -40.44 -62.27 10.19
N TYR A 700 -40.38 -63.10 11.23
CA TYR A 700 -39.66 -64.37 11.22
C TYR A 700 -40.61 -65.56 11.29
N LYS A 701 -40.37 -66.57 10.46
CA LYS A 701 -41.08 -67.86 10.44
C LYS A 701 -40.08 -69.00 10.52
N VAL A 702 -40.30 -69.97 11.41
CA VAL A 702 -39.51 -71.20 11.51
C VAL A 702 -40.42 -72.40 11.27
N ASN A 703 -40.01 -73.26 10.34
CA ASN A 703 -40.75 -74.42 9.83
C ASN A 703 -42.23 -74.10 9.52
N GLY A 704 -42.48 -72.96 8.86
CA GLY A 704 -43.81 -72.48 8.47
C GLY A 704 -44.61 -71.72 9.55
N THR A 705 -44.16 -71.69 10.81
CA THR A 705 -44.85 -70.99 11.91
C THR A 705 -44.23 -69.63 12.18
N VAL A 706 -45.03 -68.56 12.27
CA VAL A 706 -44.55 -67.22 12.65
C VAL A 706 -44.10 -67.22 14.11
N ILE A 707 -42.89 -66.73 14.38
CA ILE A 707 -42.29 -66.67 15.73
C ILE A 707 -42.18 -65.25 16.29
N GLY A 708 -42.32 -64.22 15.45
CA GLY A 708 -42.42 -62.82 15.86
C GLY A 708 -42.06 -61.81 14.77
N THR A 709 -42.27 -60.52 15.07
CA THR A 709 -41.99 -59.37 14.20
C THR A 709 -41.29 -58.30 15.03
N VAL A 710 -40.26 -57.64 14.47
CA VAL A 710 -39.46 -56.59 15.14
C VAL A 710 -39.14 -55.43 14.19
N ASP A 711 -39.02 -54.22 14.74
CA ASP A 711 -38.57 -53.02 14.01
C ASP A 711 -37.08 -53.10 13.65
N ILE A 712 -36.71 -52.51 12.52
CA ILE A 712 -35.31 -52.33 12.10
C ILE A 712 -34.70 -51.12 12.79
N SER A 713 -33.46 -51.26 13.27
CA SER A 713 -32.61 -50.14 13.64
C SER A 713 -31.29 -50.18 12.87
N ASN A 714 -31.03 -49.16 12.05
CA ASN A 714 -29.79 -48.98 11.28
C ASN A 714 -29.33 -50.27 10.55
N GLY A 715 -30.25 -50.88 9.79
CA GLY A 715 -30.06 -52.06 8.95
C GLY A 715 -29.99 -53.39 9.68
N LEU A 716 -30.27 -53.44 10.99
CA LEU A 716 -30.33 -54.68 11.77
C LEU A 716 -31.73 -54.85 12.39
N ALA A 717 -32.26 -56.06 12.28
CA ALA A 717 -33.35 -56.58 13.08
C ALA A 717 -32.89 -57.88 13.77
N THR A 718 -33.32 -58.10 15.01
CA THR A 718 -32.90 -59.26 15.82
C THR A 718 -34.08 -59.81 16.62
N ILE A 719 -34.27 -61.13 16.62
CA ILE A 719 -35.22 -61.83 17.50
C ILE A 719 -34.56 -63.02 18.19
N ASN A 720 -34.87 -63.22 19.48
CA ASN A 720 -34.43 -64.39 20.25
C ASN A 720 -35.56 -65.43 20.28
N TRP A 721 -35.26 -66.68 19.94
CA TRP A 721 -36.24 -67.77 19.90
C TRP A 721 -35.63 -69.09 20.36
N THR A 722 -36.41 -69.93 21.03
CA THR A 722 -35.92 -71.19 21.64
C THR A 722 -36.25 -72.39 20.76
N ILE A 723 -35.22 -73.09 20.30
CA ILE A 723 -35.35 -74.33 19.51
C ILE A 723 -36.06 -75.39 20.36
N PRO A 724 -37.14 -76.02 19.90
CA PRO A 724 -37.81 -77.08 20.66
C PRO A 724 -36.86 -78.22 21.01
N SER A 725 -36.89 -78.66 22.27
CA SER A 725 -36.00 -79.72 22.80
C SER A 725 -36.24 -81.12 22.23
N SER A 726 -37.23 -81.27 21.34
CA SER A 726 -37.58 -82.52 20.65
C SER A 726 -36.95 -82.66 19.26
N TRP A 727 -36.19 -81.67 18.78
CA TRP A 727 -35.61 -81.67 17.44
C TRP A 727 -34.30 -82.46 17.39
N ILE A 728 -34.07 -83.20 16.30
CA ILE A 728 -32.88 -84.05 16.09
C ILE A 728 -31.99 -83.46 15.00
N GLY A 729 -30.76 -83.97 14.88
CA GLY A 729 -29.77 -83.48 13.91
C GLY A 729 -30.29 -83.46 12.47
N GLY A 730 -30.33 -82.28 11.84
CA GLY A 730 -30.96 -82.03 10.55
C GLY A 730 -31.20 -80.54 10.28
N PHE A 731 -31.82 -80.21 9.14
CA PHE A 731 -32.09 -78.84 8.69
C PHE A 731 -33.60 -78.52 8.74
N TYR A 732 -33.95 -77.34 9.24
CA TYR A 732 -35.33 -76.85 9.36
C TYR A 732 -35.46 -75.47 8.71
N GLY A 733 -36.42 -75.28 7.80
CA GLY A 733 -36.54 -74.05 7.03
C GLY A 733 -36.88 -72.82 7.88
N VAL A 734 -36.21 -71.70 7.62
CA VAL A 734 -36.45 -70.38 8.20
C VAL A 734 -36.78 -69.41 7.06
N VAL A 735 -37.89 -68.71 7.16
CA VAL A 735 -38.29 -67.66 6.21
C VAL A 735 -38.34 -66.34 6.97
N VAL A 736 -37.69 -65.32 6.44
CA VAL A 736 -37.66 -63.99 7.04
C VAL A 736 -38.12 -62.97 6.00
N ASP A 737 -39.18 -62.24 6.35
CA ASP A 737 -39.86 -61.29 5.49
C ASP A 737 -39.66 -59.88 6.04
N TYR A 738 -38.88 -59.05 5.36
CA TYR A 738 -38.91 -57.60 5.55
C TYR A 738 -40.16 -57.04 4.87
N LEU A 739 -41.04 -56.42 5.65
CA LEU A 739 -42.36 -55.97 5.20
C LEU A 739 -42.34 -54.72 4.32
N GLY A 740 -41.17 -54.10 4.12
CA GLY A 740 -41.03 -52.81 3.47
C GLY A 740 -41.25 -51.64 4.44
N SER A 741 -41.08 -50.43 3.91
CA SER A 741 -41.49 -49.19 4.56
C SER A 741 -42.04 -48.21 3.52
N HIS A 742 -42.30 -46.96 3.89
CA HIS A 742 -42.63 -45.91 2.91
C HIS A 742 -41.44 -45.56 1.99
N LYS A 743 -40.20 -45.87 2.38
CA LYS A 743 -38.96 -45.56 1.62
C LYS A 743 -38.32 -46.76 0.91
N TYR A 744 -38.69 -47.98 1.28
CA TYR A 744 -37.95 -49.19 0.94
C TYR A 744 -38.90 -50.33 0.58
N LEU A 745 -38.60 -51.05 -0.51
CA LEU A 745 -39.41 -52.20 -0.93
C LEU A 745 -39.26 -53.37 0.04
N ALA A 746 -40.33 -54.16 0.18
CA ALA A 746 -40.33 -55.43 0.89
C ALA A 746 -39.39 -56.45 0.23
N SER A 747 -38.80 -57.35 1.03
CA SER A 747 -37.94 -58.43 0.55
C SER A 747 -38.01 -59.64 1.48
N THR A 748 -37.78 -60.84 0.93
CA THR A 748 -37.80 -62.10 1.67
C THR A 748 -36.49 -62.84 1.45
N ASN A 749 -35.95 -63.46 2.50
CA ASN A 749 -34.85 -64.42 2.41
C ASN A 749 -35.24 -65.72 3.12
N THR A 750 -34.75 -66.84 2.61
CA THR A 750 -34.93 -68.16 3.20
C THR A 750 -33.58 -68.80 3.51
N THR A 751 -33.44 -69.28 4.74
CA THR A 751 -32.26 -70.02 5.21
C THR A 751 -32.73 -71.29 5.94
N ASN A 752 -31.80 -72.08 6.46
CA ASN A 752 -32.12 -73.22 7.32
C ASN A 752 -31.52 -73.02 8.72
N LEU A 753 -32.34 -73.26 9.75
CA LEU A 753 -31.88 -73.53 11.10
C LEU A 753 -31.34 -74.96 11.12
N THR A 754 -30.06 -75.13 11.45
CA THR A 754 -29.43 -76.45 11.55
C THR A 754 -29.39 -76.93 13.00
N VAL A 755 -29.81 -78.17 13.24
CA VAL A 755 -29.62 -78.91 14.49
C VAL A 755 -28.50 -79.92 14.26
N ASN A 756 -27.52 -80.01 15.15
CA ASN A 756 -26.20 -80.58 14.82
C ASN A 756 -25.88 -81.93 15.51
N PRO A 757 -25.30 -82.94 14.83
CA PRO A 757 -24.60 -84.07 15.45
C PRO A 757 -23.15 -83.68 15.78
N THR A 758 -22.72 -83.88 17.05
CA THR A 758 -21.62 -83.15 17.73
C THR A 758 -20.47 -82.70 16.83
N PRO A 759 -20.55 -81.51 16.19
CA PRO A 759 -19.53 -81.09 15.26
C PRO A 759 -18.25 -80.74 16.01
N THR A 760 -17.12 -80.88 15.35
CA THR A 760 -16.00 -80.01 15.69
C THR A 760 -16.21 -78.66 15.06
N ASN A 761 -16.41 -77.66 15.91
CA ASN A 761 -16.27 -76.29 15.50
C ASN A 761 -14.77 -75.99 15.51
N VAL A 762 -14.12 -76.05 14.35
CA VAL A 762 -12.95 -75.19 14.17
C VAL A 762 -13.44 -73.78 13.91
N THR A 763 -12.84 -72.84 14.63
CA THR A 763 -12.91 -71.43 14.33
C THR A 763 -11.50 -70.96 14.10
N VAL A 764 -11.18 -70.57 12.86
CA VAL A 764 -9.98 -69.78 12.61
C VAL A 764 -10.34 -68.33 12.86
N ASP A 765 -9.56 -67.70 13.72
CA ASP A 765 -9.84 -66.33 14.13
C ASP A 765 -9.70 -65.41 12.91
N PRO A 766 -10.67 -64.50 12.64
CA PRO A 766 -10.49 -63.48 11.60
C PRO A 766 -9.27 -62.63 11.95
N VAL A 767 -8.30 -62.61 11.05
CA VAL A 767 -7.03 -61.92 11.28
C VAL A 767 -7.00 -60.67 10.42
N ASN A 768 -6.87 -59.52 11.07
CA ASN A 768 -6.85 -58.23 10.39
C ASN A 768 -5.42 -57.70 10.34
N GLY A 769 -5.00 -57.24 9.16
CA GLY A 769 -3.66 -56.67 8.98
C GLY A 769 -3.60 -55.73 7.78
N HIS A 770 -2.43 -55.18 7.51
CA HIS A 770 -2.15 -54.38 6.31
C HIS A 770 -0.95 -54.96 5.53
N ALA A 771 -0.79 -54.52 4.28
CA ALA A 771 0.30 -55.01 3.43
C ALA A 771 1.67 -54.78 4.09
N GLY A 772 2.52 -55.81 4.10
CA GLY A 772 3.82 -55.83 4.81
C GLY A 772 3.79 -56.34 6.26
N GLN A 773 2.62 -56.39 6.91
CA GLN A 773 2.51 -56.81 8.30
C GLN A 773 2.65 -58.34 8.45
N THR A 774 3.40 -58.79 9.47
CA THR A 774 3.38 -60.19 9.90
C THR A 774 2.23 -60.41 10.87
N ILE A 775 1.38 -61.39 10.56
CA ILE A 775 0.20 -61.76 11.33
C ILE A 775 0.30 -63.21 11.82
N THR A 776 -0.35 -63.50 12.94
CA THR A 776 -0.50 -64.87 13.47
C THR A 776 -1.93 -65.33 13.17
N ILE A 777 -2.07 -66.46 12.48
CA ILE A 777 -3.35 -67.10 12.20
C ILE A 777 -3.50 -68.26 13.18
N THR A 778 -4.53 -68.17 14.02
CA THR A 778 -4.85 -69.16 15.06
C THR A 778 -6.16 -69.86 14.71
N THR A 779 -6.17 -71.18 14.80
CA THR A 779 -7.39 -71.99 14.73
C THR A 779 -7.62 -72.68 16.06
N HIS A 780 -8.75 -72.36 16.67
CA HIS A 780 -9.30 -73.08 17.81
C HIS A 780 -10.14 -74.25 17.29
N ALA A 781 -9.93 -75.45 17.82
CA ALA A 781 -10.70 -76.65 17.51
C ALA A 781 -11.40 -77.15 18.78
N THR A 782 -12.73 -77.07 18.81
CA THR A 782 -13.55 -77.54 19.95
C THR A 782 -14.68 -78.45 19.48
N ASP A 783 -15.09 -79.40 20.32
CA ASP A 783 -16.31 -80.16 20.10
C ASP A 783 -17.57 -79.31 20.38
N SER A 784 -18.74 -79.85 20.05
CA SER A 784 -20.02 -79.15 20.21
C SER A 784 -20.41 -78.81 21.65
N ASN A 785 -19.67 -79.33 22.63
CA ASN A 785 -19.84 -79.06 24.05
C ASN A 785 -18.73 -78.12 24.57
N SER A 786 -17.99 -77.48 23.66
CA SER A 786 -16.87 -76.56 23.89
C SER A 786 -15.63 -77.19 24.54
N ASN A 787 -15.45 -78.53 24.50
CA ASN A 787 -14.21 -79.15 24.95
C ASN A 787 -13.13 -79.08 23.85
N PRO A 788 -11.85 -78.89 24.19
CA PRO A 788 -10.78 -78.88 23.20
C PRO A 788 -10.64 -80.21 22.43
N VAL A 789 -10.54 -80.11 21.11
CA VAL A 789 -10.26 -81.24 20.20
C VAL A 789 -8.80 -81.66 20.35
N LYS A 790 -8.55 -82.96 20.37
CA LYS A 790 -7.30 -83.52 20.92
C LYS A 790 -6.34 -84.07 19.88
N ASP A 791 -6.75 -84.13 18.62
CA ASP A 791 -5.99 -84.67 17.48
C ASP A 791 -6.33 -83.93 16.16
N GLY A 792 -5.68 -84.31 15.06
CA GLY A 792 -5.90 -83.79 13.70
C GLY A 792 -4.98 -82.62 13.28
N GLN A 793 -5.14 -82.14 12.04
CA GLN A 793 -4.28 -81.10 11.43
C GLN A 793 -5.10 -80.01 10.74
N VAL A 794 -4.58 -78.78 10.76
CA VAL A 794 -5.14 -77.62 10.02
C VAL A 794 -4.18 -77.24 8.90
N THR A 795 -4.67 -77.25 7.66
CA THR A 795 -3.97 -76.63 6.52
C THR A 795 -4.49 -75.23 6.27
N TYR A 796 -3.59 -74.25 6.24
CA TYR A 796 -3.90 -72.85 5.97
C TYR A 796 -3.65 -72.50 4.51
N LYS A 797 -4.66 -71.91 3.87
CA LYS A 797 -4.59 -71.38 2.49
C LYS A 797 -5.12 -69.96 2.47
N ILE A 798 -4.51 -69.07 1.68
CA ILE A 798 -5.01 -67.71 1.44
C ILE A 798 -5.24 -67.54 -0.06
N ASN A 799 -6.46 -67.16 -0.44
CA ASN A 799 -6.92 -67.15 -1.84
C ASN A 799 -6.49 -68.42 -2.62
N SER A 800 -6.81 -69.59 -2.04
CA SER A 800 -6.50 -70.93 -2.56
C SER A 800 -5.02 -71.31 -2.67
N THR A 801 -4.08 -70.43 -2.34
CA THR A 801 -2.65 -70.76 -2.27
C THR A 801 -2.29 -71.23 -0.87
N THR A 802 -1.71 -72.43 -0.74
CA THR A 802 -1.32 -72.99 0.56
C THR A 802 -0.13 -72.24 1.15
N ILE A 803 -0.25 -71.80 2.40
CA ILE A 803 0.80 -71.07 3.14
C ILE A 803 1.47 -71.92 4.23
N GLY A 804 0.83 -73.01 4.66
CA GLY A 804 1.42 -74.02 5.57
C GLY A 804 0.37 -74.96 6.18
N THR A 805 0.83 -75.97 6.91
CA THR A 805 0.00 -76.95 7.64
C THR A 805 0.59 -77.17 9.04
N VAL A 806 -0.27 -77.27 10.06
CA VAL A 806 0.13 -77.37 11.48
C VAL A 806 -0.77 -78.36 12.22
N ASP A 807 -0.21 -79.14 13.15
CA ASP A 807 -0.96 -80.05 14.03
C ASP A 807 -1.83 -79.29 15.04
N VAL A 808 -3.00 -79.86 15.38
CA VAL A 808 -3.85 -79.38 16.48
C VAL A 808 -3.40 -80.00 17.79
N ILE A 809 -2.96 -79.16 18.74
CA ILE A 809 -2.50 -79.58 20.06
C ILE A 809 -3.39 -78.91 21.12
N ASN A 810 -4.13 -79.72 21.89
CA ASN A 810 -5.09 -79.25 22.91
C ASN A 810 -6.07 -78.19 22.39
N GLY A 811 -6.66 -78.44 21.22
CA GLY A 811 -7.67 -77.59 20.59
C GLY A 811 -7.11 -76.31 19.95
N LEU A 812 -5.82 -76.25 19.66
CA LEU A 812 -5.15 -75.09 19.08
C LEU A 812 -4.15 -75.47 17.99
N ALA A 813 -4.15 -74.73 16.88
CA ALA A 813 -3.10 -74.73 15.85
C ALA A 813 -2.79 -73.29 15.44
N THR A 814 -1.53 -72.92 15.23
CA THR A 814 -1.12 -71.53 14.94
C THR A 814 -0.02 -71.43 13.89
N ILE A 815 -0.10 -70.48 12.96
CA ILE A 815 0.96 -70.18 11.98
C ILE A 815 1.21 -68.67 11.87
N ASN A 816 2.48 -68.27 11.78
CA ASN A 816 2.88 -66.88 11.50
C ASN A 816 3.12 -66.70 10.00
N TRP A 817 2.55 -65.65 9.41
CA TRP A 817 2.66 -65.36 7.97
C TRP A 817 2.70 -63.85 7.69
N THR A 818 3.50 -63.42 6.72
CA THR A 818 3.67 -62.00 6.37
C THR A 818 2.89 -61.65 5.11
N ILE A 819 1.99 -60.67 5.24
CA ILE A 819 1.16 -60.19 4.13
C ILE A 819 2.07 -59.49 3.11
N PRO A 820 2.08 -59.87 1.82
CA PRO A 820 2.95 -59.23 0.83
C PRO A 820 2.64 -57.73 0.65
N THR A 821 3.69 -56.91 0.52
CA THR A 821 3.59 -55.45 0.35
C THR A 821 2.94 -55.00 -0.97
N THR A 822 2.69 -55.93 -1.89
CA THR A 822 2.03 -55.69 -3.18
C THR A 822 0.54 -56.00 -3.18
N TRP A 823 -0.02 -56.45 -2.06
CA TRP A 823 -1.45 -56.77 -1.97
C TRP A 823 -2.26 -55.48 -1.74
N ASN A 824 -3.30 -55.31 -2.55
CA ASN A 824 -4.26 -54.23 -2.41
C ASN A 824 -5.19 -54.49 -1.22
N THR A 825 -5.97 -53.48 -0.86
CA THR A 825 -7.02 -53.64 0.13
C THR A 825 -8.14 -54.55 -0.32
N GLY A 826 -8.70 -55.27 0.64
CA GLY A 826 -9.86 -56.09 0.44
C GLY A 826 -9.89 -57.27 1.38
N THR A 827 -10.86 -58.12 1.14
CA THR A 827 -11.13 -59.30 1.94
C THR A 827 -10.54 -60.51 1.21
N TYR A 828 -9.49 -61.10 1.79
CA TYR A 828 -8.80 -62.27 1.28
C TYR A 828 -9.23 -63.47 2.11
N ASN A 829 -9.65 -64.55 1.45
CA ASN A 829 -10.19 -65.71 2.16
C ASN A 829 -9.07 -66.54 2.79
N ILE A 830 -9.00 -66.58 4.12
CA ILE A 830 -8.22 -67.57 4.88
C ILE A 830 -9.09 -68.81 5.01
N ILE A 831 -8.62 -69.91 4.43
CA ILE A 831 -9.21 -71.23 4.63
C ILE A 831 -8.34 -71.97 5.65
N ALA A 832 -8.89 -72.22 6.84
CA ALA A 832 -8.37 -73.19 7.78
C ALA A 832 -9.13 -74.51 7.60
N ASP A 833 -8.49 -75.41 6.89
CA ASP A 833 -9.04 -76.71 6.50
C ASP A 833 -8.60 -77.74 7.55
N TYR A 834 -9.45 -77.98 8.56
CA TYR A 834 -9.23 -79.03 9.55
C TYR A 834 -9.78 -80.35 9.01
N SER A 835 -8.85 -81.27 8.73
CA SER A 835 -9.10 -82.51 8.00
C SER A 835 -10.04 -83.51 8.71
N GLY A 836 -10.43 -83.24 9.96
CA GLY A 836 -11.32 -84.09 10.74
C GLY A 836 -10.62 -85.25 11.43
N SER A 837 -11.37 -85.95 12.28
CA SER A 837 -10.97 -87.25 12.81
C SER A 837 -12.19 -88.17 12.99
N ALA A 838 -11.99 -89.42 13.40
CA ALA A 838 -13.06 -90.43 13.39
C ALA A 838 -14.27 -90.13 14.30
N ASN A 839 -14.11 -89.25 15.28
CA ASN A 839 -15.16 -88.86 16.25
C ASN A 839 -15.71 -87.45 16.00
N TYR A 840 -15.12 -86.73 15.04
CA TYR A 840 -15.14 -85.28 14.96
C TYR A 840 -15.14 -84.88 13.49
N LEU A 841 -16.32 -84.48 13.01
CA LEU A 841 -16.57 -84.23 11.59
C LEU A 841 -15.56 -83.24 11.02
N ALA A 842 -14.94 -83.60 9.88
CA ALA A 842 -14.06 -82.70 9.14
C ALA A 842 -14.76 -81.36 8.95
N SER A 843 -14.12 -80.31 9.46
CA SER A 843 -14.71 -79.00 9.56
C SER A 843 -13.74 -78.00 8.95
N ILE A 844 -14.22 -77.35 7.91
CA ILE A 844 -13.52 -76.26 7.27
C ILE A 844 -14.05 -74.98 7.88
N ASN A 845 -13.17 -74.10 8.33
CA ASN A 845 -13.55 -72.77 8.73
C ASN A 845 -12.85 -71.78 7.81
N THR A 846 -13.66 -71.08 7.04
CA THR A 846 -13.21 -69.97 6.22
C THR A 846 -13.44 -68.70 7.01
N THR A 847 -12.37 -67.97 7.27
CA THR A 847 -12.44 -66.63 7.83
C THR A 847 -11.74 -65.67 6.89
N ASN A 848 -11.84 -64.39 7.19
CA ASN A 848 -11.27 -63.37 6.34
C ASN A 848 -9.92 -62.89 6.92
N LEU A 849 -8.90 -62.87 6.07
CA LEU A 849 -7.86 -61.87 6.16
C LEU A 849 -8.44 -60.59 5.56
N THR A 850 -8.89 -59.67 6.41
CA THR A 850 -9.15 -58.31 5.92
C THR A 850 -7.80 -57.60 5.82
N VAL A 851 -7.30 -57.44 4.58
CA VAL A 851 -6.20 -56.52 4.30
C VAL A 851 -6.80 -55.13 4.32
N ASN A 852 -6.74 -54.51 5.49
CA ASN A 852 -7.25 -53.17 5.72
C ASN A 852 -6.43 -52.15 4.95
N PRO A 853 -7.01 -50.97 4.62
CA PRO A 853 -6.26 -49.88 4.03
C PRO A 853 -5.06 -49.56 4.89
N THR A 854 -3.91 -49.48 4.24
CA THR A 854 -2.65 -49.36 4.98
C THR A 854 -2.68 -48.01 5.69
N PRO A 855 -2.43 -47.95 7.02
CA PRO A 855 -2.42 -46.69 7.74
C PRO A 855 -1.41 -45.76 7.10
N THR A 856 -1.84 -44.56 6.73
CA THR A 856 -0.94 -43.56 6.13
C THR A 856 -0.38 -42.65 7.20
N ASN A 857 0.88 -42.29 7.04
CA ASN A 857 1.49 -41.18 7.76
C ASN A 857 1.58 -40.00 6.79
N VAL A 858 0.76 -38.97 7.04
CA VAL A 858 0.86 -37.69 6.35
C VAL A 858 1.78 -36.79 7.16
N THR A 859 2.73 -36.15 6.49
CA THR A 859 3.54 -35.07 7.05
C THR A 859 3.52 -33.91 6.07
N VAL A 860 2.94 -32.78 6.48
CA VAL A 860 2.98 -31.53 5.71
C VAL A 860 4.15 -30.67 6.18
N ASP A 861 5.00 -30.25 5.25
CA ASP A 861 6.18 -29.47 5.56
C ASP A 861 5.77 -28.11 6.17
N PRO A 862 6.34 -27.68 7.31
CA PRO A 862 6.09 -26.34 7.85
C PRO A 862 6.56 -25.29 6.84
N VAL A 863 5.69 -24.35 6.51
CA VAL A 863 5.96 -23.34 5.48
C VAL A 863 6.16 -21.98 6.14
N ASN A 864 7.15 -21.24 5.66
CA ASN A 864 7.43 -19.88 6.13
C ASN A 864 7.35 -18.94 4.92
N GLY A 865 6.69 -17.80 5.07
CA GLY A 865 6.58 -16.80 4.01
C GLY A 865 6.09 -15.45 4.52
N HIS A 866 5.96 -14.47 3.63
CA HIS A 866 5.52 -13.12 3.95
C HIS A 866 4.20 -12.78 3.24
N ALA A 867 3.46 -11.78 3.74
CA ALA A 867 2.23 -11.33 3.10
C ALA A 867 2.48 -10.92 1.64
N GLY A 868 1.66 -11.42 0.71
CA GLY A 868 1.83 -11.26 -0.74
C GLY A 868 2.73 -12.30 -1.42
N GLN A 869 3.42 -13.17 -0.68
CA GLN A 869 4.29 -14.19 -1.26
C GLN A 869 3.50 -15.42 -1.72
N THR A 870 3.76 -15.91 -2.94
CA THR A 870 3.36 -17.26 -3.35
C THR A 870 4.29 -18.28 -2.68
N ILE A 871 3.71 -19.10 -1.82
CA ILE A 871 4.36 -20.22 -1.14
C ILE A 871 3.97 -21.54 -1.80
N THR A 872 4.85 -22.53 -1.66
CA THR A 872 4.60 -23.92 -2.05
C THR A 872 4.42 -24.75 -0.78
N ILE A 873 3.29 -25.44 -0.67
CA ILE A 873 3.03 -26.38 0.43
C ILE A 873 3.24 -27.78 -0.11
N ASN A 874 4.21 -28.49 0.45
CA ASN A 874 4.49 -29.90 0.15
C ASN A 874 3.93 -30.77 1.26
N THR A 875 3.18 -31.80 0.87
CA THR A 875 2.73 -32.84 1.78
C THR A 875 3.31 -34.16 1.31
N HIS A 876 4.03 -34.83 2.21
CA HIS A 876 4.54 -36.19 2.00
C HIS A 876 3.56 -37.18 2.63
N ILE A 877 3.24 -38.24 1.90
CA ILE A 877 2.30 -39.28 2.31
C ILE A 877 2.99 -40.62 2.10
N THR A 878 3.30 -41.30 3.19
CA THR A 878 3.81 -42.67 3.19
C THR A 878 2.81 -43.63 3.80
N ASP A 879 2.93 -44.91 3.46
CA ASP A 879 2.29 -45.99 4.21
C ASP A 879 2.98 -46.21 5.57
N SER A 880 2.43 -47.12 6.39
CA SER A 880 2.99 -47.50 7.70
C SER A 880 4.36 -48.18 7.62
N ASN A 881 4.78 -48.62 6.42
CA ASN A 881 6.09 -49.21 6.13
C ASN A 881 7.08 -48.16 5.55
N SER A 882 6.72 -46.87 5.54
CA SER A 882 7.49 -45.75 4.95
C SER A 882 7.63 -45.75 3.42
N ASN A 883 6.79 -46.50 2.68
CA ASN A 883 6.75 -46.44 1.22
C ASN A 883 5.90 -45.26 0.73
N PRO A 884 6.24 -44.62 -0.41
CA PRO A 884 5.44 -43.53 -0.98
C PRO A 884 4.03 -43.98 -1.44
N VAL A 885 2.98 -43.28 -1.00
CA VAL A 885 1.59 -43.53 -1.41
C VAL A 885 1.35 -43.11 -2.85
N LYS A 886 0.65 -43.94 -3.62
CA LYS A 886 0.64 -43.83 -5.10
C LYS A 886 -0.57 -43.09 -5.68
N ASP A 887 -1.62 -42.86 -4.90
CA ASP A 887 -2.90 -42.31 -5.35
C ASP A 887 -3.65 -41.56 -4.22
N GLY A 888 -4.78 -40.94 -4.58
CA GLY A 888 -5.63 -40.13 -3.69
C GLY A 888 -5.33 -38.63 -3.74
N LYS A 889 -5.98 -37.86 -2.87
CA LYS A 889 -5.96 -36.39 -2.93
C LYS A 889 -5.74 -35.75 -1.56
N VAL A 890 -5.01 -34.64 -1.53
CA VAL A 890 -4.86 -33.79 -0.33
C VAL A 890 -5.68 -32.52 -0.50
N THR A 891 -6.54 -32.23 0.48
CA THR A 891 -7.22 -30.94 0.62
C THR A 891 -6.43 -30.08 1.60
N TYR A 892 -6.17 -28.84 1.22
CA TYR A 892 -5.41 -27.89 2.04
C TYR A 892 -6.35 -26.84 2.64
N LYS A 893 -6.26 -26.65 3.95
CA LYS A 893 -6.93 -25.58 4.68
C LYS A 893 -5.92 -24.71 5.41
N ILE A 894 -6.17 -23.40 5.48
CA ILE A 894 -5.42 -22.50 6.37
C ILE A 894 -6.42 -21.77 7.26
N ASN A 895 -6.24 -21.86 8.59
CA ASN A 895 -7.20 -21.41 9.61
C ASN A 895 -8.66 -21.87 9.35
N GLY A 896 -8.82 -23.07 8.79
CA GLY A 896 -10.13 -23.68 8.48
C GLY A 896 -10.71 -23.33 7.10
N THR A 897 -10.21 -22.29 6.42
CA THR A 897 -10.61 -21.95 5.05
C THR A 897 -9.89 -22.87 4.05
N ILE A 898 -10.63 -23.51 3.14
CA ILE A 898 -10.06 -24.33 2.06
C ILE A 898 -9.36 -23.41 1.06
N ILE A 899 -8.08 -23.68 0.79
CA ILE A 899 -7.27 -22.92 -0.18
C ILE A 899 -7.06 -23.67 -1.51
N GLY A 900 -7.39 -24.96 -1.55
CA GLY A 900 -7.32 -25.77 -2.75
C GLY A 900 -7.07 -27.25 -2.46
N ASN A 901 -6.76 -28.00 -3.51
CA ASN A 901 -6.52 -29.44 -3.47
C ASN A 901 -5.41 -29.83 -4.46
N ALA A 902 -4.69 -30.92 -4.17
CA ALA A 902 -3.66 -31.48 -5.04
C ALA A 902 -3.69 -33.01 -5.01
N ASP A 903 -3.44 -33.64 -6.16
CA ASP A 903 -3.37 -35.10 -6.28
C ASP A 903 -2.03 -35.62 -5.74
N VAL A 904 -2.06 -36.83 -5.16
CA VAL A 904 -0.85 -37.51 -4.65
C VAL A 904 -0.17 -38.26 -5.79
N ILE A 905 1.08 -37.93 -6.08
CA ILE A 905 1.89 -38.60 -7.10
C ILE A 905 3.19 -39.07 -6.43
N ASN A 906 3.37 -40.40 -6.33
CA ASN A 906 4.53 -41.05 -5.72
C ASN A 906 4.90 -40.49 -4.34
N GLY A 907 3.90 -40.35 -3.47
CA GLY A 907 4.01 -39.94 -2.07
C GLY A 907 4.15 -38.45 -1.84
N LEU A 908 4.07 -37.62 -2.90
CA LEU A 908 4.10 -36.17 -2.79
C LEU A 908 2.81 -35.57 -3.35
N ALA A 909 2.20 -34.66 -2.61
CA ALA A 909 1.19 -33.72 -3.11
C ALA A 909 1.68 -32.30 -2.87
N THR A 910 1.53 -31.43 -3.87
CA THR A 910 2.06 -30.06 -3.84
C THR A 910 1.01 -29.08 -4.33
N ILE A 911 0.81 -27.98 -3.58
CA ILE A 911 -0.01 -26.84 -4.01
C ILE A 911 0.79 -25.53 -3.88
N THR A 912 0.55 -24.60 -4.79
CA THR A 912 1.01 -23.21 -4.65
C THR A 912 -0.15 -22.31 -4.22
N TRP A 913 0.11 -21.41 -3.27
CA TRP A 913 -0.88 -20.48 -2.75
C TRP A 913 -0.23 -19.14 -2.39
N THR A 914 -0.90 -18.03 -2.67
CA THR A 914 -0.39 -16.69 -2.35
C THR A 914 -0.97 -16.22 -1.03
N ILE A 915 -0.09 -15.97 -0.05
CA ILE A 915 -0.47 -15.42 1.25
C ILE A 915 -1.12 -14.04 1.00
N PRO A 916 -2.35 -13.76 1.44
CA PRO A 916 -2.99 -12.47 1.20
C PRO A 916 -2.18 -11.31 1.78
N THR A 917 -2.13 -10.19 1.06
CA THR A 917 -1.39 -8.97 1.45
C THR A 917 -1.94 -8.29 2.71
N THR A 918 -3.09 -8.74 3.22
CA THR A 918 -3.75 -8.27 4.44
C THR A 918 -3.43 -9.09 5.68
N TRP A 919 -2.71 -10.22 5.56
CA TRP A 919 -2.39 -11.08 6.69
C TRP A 919 -1.25 -10.48 7.54
N ILE A 920 -1.45 -10.49 8.85
CA ILE A 920 -0.49 -9.98 9.84
C ILE A 920 0.56 -11.04 10.17
N GLY A 921 1.70 -10.64 10.74
CA GLY A 921 2.73 -11.61 11.16
C GLY A 921 2.22 -12.49 12.29
N GLY A 922 2.42 -13.80 12.17
CA GLY A 922 1.86 -14.77 13.10
C GLY A 922 1.96 -16.22 12.62
N VAL A 923 1.47 -17.13 13.46
CA VAL A 923 1.38 -18.57 13.16
C VAL A 923 -0.06 -18.92 12.78
N TYR A 924 -0.22 -19.44 11.58
CA TYR A 924 -1.49 -19.86 11.00
C TYR A 924 -1.48 -21.37 10.82
N SER A 925 -2.57 -22.06 11.16
CA SER A 925 -2.62 -23.52 11.08
C SER A 925 -2.87 -23.95 9.63
N ILE A 926 -1.92 -24.66 9.03
CA ILE A 926 -2.12 -25.44 7.81
C ILE A 926 -2.64 -26.81 8.23
N ILE A 927 -3.78 -27.21 7.69
CA ILE A 927 -4.27 -28.60 7.78
C ILE A 927 -4.18 -29.21 6.39
N ALA A 928 -3.38 -30.27 6.25
CA ALA A 928 -3.35 -31.12 5.07
C ALA A 928 -4.16 -32.38 5.34
N GLU A 929 -5.31 -32.50 4.68
CA GLU A 929 -6.23 -33.63 4.82
C GLU A 929 -6.10 -34.54 3.60
N TYR A 930 -5.39 -35.66 3.75
CA TYR A 930 -5.40 -36.72 2.75
C TYR A 930 -6.73 -37.47 2.85
N SER A 931 -7.50 -37.48 1.76
CA SER A 931 -8.85 -38.07 1.72
C SER A 931 -8.88 -39.59 1.94
N GLY A 932 -7.73 -40.24 1.98
CA GLY A 932 -7.60 -41.67 1.75
C GLY A 932 -7.71 -41.99 0.26
N SER A 933 -7.49 -43.27 -0.04
CA SER A 933 -7.92 -43.91 -1.28
C SER A 933 -8.52 -45.27 -0.94
N VAL A 934 -8.83 -46.09 -1.94
CA VAL A 934 -9.27 -47.48 -1.69
C VAL A 934 -8.20 -48.23 -0.89
N ASN A 935 -6.92 -48.04 -1.20
CA ASN A 935 -5.81 -48.83 -0.64
C ASN A 935 -5.19 -48.25 0.66
N TYR A 936 -5.53 -47.01 1.01
CA TYR A 936 -4.85 -46.23 2.02
C TYR A 936 -5.85 -45.48 2.91
N LEU A 937 -5.72 -45.58 4.24
CA LEU A 937 -6.61 -44.86 5.13
C LEU A 937 -6.45 -43.35 4.95
N ALA A 938 -7.56 -42.63 5.13
CA ALA A 938 -7.54 -41.19 5.29
C ALA A 938 -6.75 -40.82 6.55
N SER A 939 -5.92 -39.80 6.44
CA SER A 939 -5.19 -39.23 7.56
C SER A 939 -4.98 -37.75 7.31
N ASN A 940 -4.69 -37.01 8.37
CA ASN A 940 -4.40 -35.59 8.26
C ASN A 940 -3.19 -35.26 9.12
N ASN A 941 -2.58 -34.14 8.79
CA ASN A 941 -1.50 -33.57 9.58
C ASN A 941 -1.66 -32.06 9.63
N THR A 942 -1.41 -31.49 10.81
CA THR A 942 -1.43 -30.06 11.04
C THR A 942 -0.01 -29.56 11.19
N THR A 943 0.36 -28.56 10.40
CA THR A 943 1.61 -27.83 10.55
C THR A 943 1.34 -26.33 10.59
N ASN A 944 2.39 -25.55 10.75
CA ASN A 944 2.29 -24.10 10.82
C ASN A 944 2.71 -23.47 9.49
N LEU A 945 1.87 -22.56 8.99
CA LEU A 945 2.33 -21.44 8.18
C LEU A 945 2.82 -20.37 9.16
N THR A 946 4.12 -20.13 9.21
CA THR A 946 4.62 -18.90 9.84
C THR A 946 4.56 -17.79 8.80
N VAL A 947 3.60 -16.88 8.93
CA VAL A 947 3.66 -15.60 8.24
C VAL A 947 4.70 -14.78 9.00
N ASN A 948 5.92 -14.80 8.48
CA ASN A 948 7.00 -14.00 8.99
C ASN A 948 6.68 -12.52 8.75
N PRO A 949 6.96 -11.62 9.72
CA PRO A 949 6.92 -10.18 9.49
C PRO A 949 7.74 -9.84 8.23
N THR A 950 7.27 -8.88 7.43
CA THR A 950 7.89 -8.58 6.12
C THR A 950 9.28 -7.98 6.34
N PRO A 951 10.33 -8.39 5.59
CA PRO A 951 11.65 -7.76 5.72
C PRO A 951 11.57 -6.29 5.35
N THR A 952 12.20 -5.44 6.15
CA THR A 952 12.21 -4.00 5.93
C THR A 952 13.59 -3.52 5.49
N ASN A 953 13.59 -2.56 4.58
CA ASN A 953 14.77 -1.79 4.22
C ASN A 953 14.68 -0.42 4.92
N VAL A 954 15.67 -0.13 5.76
CA VAL A 954 15.83 1.18 6.39
C VAL A 954 16.88 1.96 5.61
N THR A 955 16.61 3.23 5.28
CA THR A 955 17.62 4.17 4.79
C THR A 955 17.59 5.45 5.61
N VAL A 956 18.77 6.01 5.87
CA VAL A 956 18.93 7.22 6.70
C VAL A 956 19.61 8.29 5.85
N ASP A 957 19.01 9.47 5.78
CA ASP A 957 19.58 10.60 5.01
C ASP A 957 20.97 10.98 5.56
N PRO A 958 21.98 11.27 4.72
CA PRO A 958 23.28 11.74 5.18
C PRO A 958 23.18 13.02 6.01
N VAL A 959 23.92 13.09 7.13
CA VAL A 959 23.85 14.21 8.08
C VAL A 959 25.21 14.85 8.30
N ASN A 960 25.26 16.17 8.37
CA ASN A 960 26.48 16.95 8.66
C ASN A 960 26.16 18.00 9.74
N GLY A 961 27.14 18.35 10.57
CA GLY A 961 26.95 19.40 11.58
C GLY A 961 28.20 19.74 12.39
N HIS A 962 28.00 20.53 13.46
CA HIS A 962 29.03 20.97 14.40
C HIS A 962 28.67 20.64 15.86
N ALA A 963 29.66 20.56 16.75
CA ALA A 963 29.44 20.27 18.17
C ALA A 963 28.55 21.34 18.84
N GLY A 964 27.41 20.96 19.42
CA GLY A 964 26.42 21.90 19.98
C GLY A 964 25.26 22.26 19.04
N GLN A 965 25.28 21.83 17.78
CA GLN A 965 24.21 22.10 16.81
C GLN A 965 23.04 21.11 16.95
N THR A 966 21.80 21.60 16.81
CA THR A 966 20.62 20.76 16.60
C THR A 966 20.50 20.33 15.14
N ILE A 967 20.46 19.02 14.90
CA ILE A 967 20.31 18.38 13.59
C ILE A 967 19.01 17.58 13.50
N THR A 968 18.46 17.46 12.30
CA THR A 968 17.33 16.59 11.99
C THR A 968 17.84 15.32 11.30
N ILE A 969 17.38 14.15 11.75
CA ILE A 969 17.69 12.86 11.14
C ILE A 969 16.38 12.28 10.61
N ASN A 970 16.29 12.09 9.29
CA ASN A 970 15.18 11.39 8.65
C ASN A 970 15.56 9.94 8.40
N THR A 971 14.59 9.05 8.59
CA THR A 971 14.71 7.62 8.31
C THR A 971 13.52 7.16 7.51
N HIS A 972 13.80 6.60 6.33
CA HIS A 972 12.81 5.98 5.48
C HIS A 972 12.79 4.47 5.75
N ILE A 973 11.59 3.89 5.82
CA ILE A 973 11.39 2.47 6.07
C ILE A 973 10.39 1.93 5.04
N THR A 974 10.87 1.05 4.16
CA THR A 974 10.02 0.34 3.20
C THR A 974 10.02 -1.16 3.46
N ASP A 975 8.99 -1.86 3.00
CA ASP A 975 9.03 -3.32 2.90
C ASP A 975 9.95 -3.78 1.75
N SER A 976 10.12 -5.10 1.61
CA SER A 976 10.89 -5.73 0.53
C SER A 976 10.34 -5.48 -0.89
N ASN A 977 9.11 -4.97 -1.01
CA ASN A 977 8.45 -4.61 -2.26
C ASN A 977 8.49 -3.08 -2.51
N SER A 978 9.26 -2.32 -1.71
CA SER A 978 9.38 -0.86 -1.75
C SER A 978 8.12 -0.08 -1.32
N ASN A 979 7.15 -0.71 -0.65
CA ASN A 979 6.00 0.01 -0.09
C ASN A 979 6.36 0.67 1.27
N PRO A 980 5.78 1.84 1.61
CA PRO A 980 5.98 2.47 2.91
C PRO A 980 5.48 1.62 4.09
N VAL A 981 6.31 1.48 5.13
CA VAL A 981 5.95 0.76 6.37
C VAL A 981 4.99 1.58 7.23
N LYS A 982 3.92 0.96 7.74
CA LYS A 982 2.78 1.68 8.33
C LYS A 982 2.82 1.86 9.86
N ASP A 983 3.65 1.09 10.56
CA ASP A 983 3.70 1.04 12.03
C ASP A 983 5.12 0.71 12.56
N GLY A 984 5.28 0.64 13.89
CA GLY A 984 6.55 0.37 14.57
C GLY A 984 7.33 1.63 14.99
N LYS A 985 8.55 1.47 15.51
CA LYS A 985 9.37 2.57 16.06
C LYS A 985 10.80 2.53 15.53
N VAL A 986 11.43 3.69 15.33
CA VAL A 986 12.88 3.81 15.08
C VAL A 986 13.57 4.34 16.32
N THR A 987 14.57 3.61 16.79
CA THR A 987 15.46 4.00 17.88
C THR A 987 16.79 4.48 17.31
N TYR A 988 17.18 5.71 17.65
CA TYR A 988 18.38 6.35 17.13
C TYR A 988 19.53 6.25 18.12
N LYS A 989 20.69 5.81 17.64
CA LYS A 989 21.95 5.77 18.40
C LYS A 989 23.04 6.51 17.63
N VAL A 990 23.89 7.26 18.32
CA VAL A 990 25.08 7.90 17.72
C VAL A 990 26.32 7.42 18.47
N ASN A 991 27.26 6.79 17.75
CA ASN A 991 28.37 6.01 18.32
C ASN A 991 27.91 5.08 19.48
N GLY A 992 26.79 4.40 19.29
CA GLY A 992 26.20 3.47 20.27
C GLY A 992 25.42 4.11 21.42
N THR A 993 25.50 5.43 21.62
CA THR A 993 24.72 6.14 22.65
C THR A 993 23.30 6.41 22.15
N LEU A 994 22.28 6.02 22.91
CA LEU A 994 20.87 6.28 22.62
C LEU A 994 20.58 7.79 22.64
N ILE A 995 19.96 8.31 21.57
CA ILE A 995 19.56 9.72 21.47
C ILE A 995 18.04 9.94 21.42
N GLY A 996 17.25 8.89 21.16
CA GLY A 996 15.79 8.90 21.26
C GLY A 996 15.11 7.83 20.41
N THR A 997 13.78 7.72 20.54
CA THR A 997 12.94 6.76 19.80
C THR A 997 11.69 7.48 19.28
N VAL A 998 11.30 7.22 18.05
CA VAL A 998 10.17 7.87 17.36
C VAL A 998 9.29 6.83 16.66
N ASP A 999 7.98 7.07 16.58
CA ASP A 999 7.05 6.22 15.84
C ASP A 999 7.21 6.38 14.32
N VAL A 1000 7.01 5.30 13.57
CA VAL A 1000 6.96 5.31 12.10
C VAL A 1000 5.53 5.64 11.65
N SER A 1001 5.41 6.58 10.70
CA SER A 1001 4.16 6.88 10.02
C SER A 1001 4.37 6.93 8.51
N ASN A 1002 3.66 6.05 7.78
CA ASN A 1002 3.70 5.95 6.32
C ASN A 1002 5.13 5.95 5.72
N GLY A 1003 6.00 5.12 6.28
CA GLY A 1003 7.38 4.88 5.84
C GLY A 1003 8.40 5.94 6.23
N LEU A 1004 8.06 6.89 7.12
CA LEU A 1004 8.96 7.93 7.61
C LEU A 1004 9.00 7.96 9.15
N ALA A 1005 10.20 8.11 9.71
CA ALA A 1005 10.44 8.54 11.08
C ALA A 1005 11.48 9.67 11.09
N THR A 1006 11.30 10.67 11.94
CA THR A 1006 12.17 11.86 12.01
C THR A 1006 12.44 12.24 13.46
N ILE A 1007 13.71 12.46 13.81
CA ILE A 1007 14.13 12.96 15.13
C ILE A 1007 14.95 14.24 15.00
N ASN A 1008 14.78 15.16 15.96
CA ASN A 1008 15.67 16.32 16.16
C ASN A 1008 16.57 16.05 17.38
N TRP A 1009 17.89 16.21 17.22
CA TRP A 1009 18.87 15.94 18.27
C TRP A 1009 19.97 17.00 18.30
N THR A 1010 20.43 17.38 19.50
CA THR A 1010 21.52 18.36 19.68
C THR A 1010 22.84 17.63 19.96
N ILE A 1011 23.83 17.87 19.10
CA ILE A 1011 25.15 17.23 19.21
C ILE A 1011 25.85 17.75 20.48
N PRO A 1012 26.47 16.89 21.32
CA PRO A 1012 27.16 17.33 22.53
C PRO A 1012 28.31 18.30 22.25
N THR A 1013 28.52 19.23 23.18
CA THR A 1013 29.50 20.32 23.05
C THR A 1013 30.96 19.91 23.25
N ASN A 1014 31.23 18.64 23.54
CA ASN A 1014 32.57 18.10 23.77
C ASN A 1014 33.03 17.11 22.67
N TRP A 1015 32.28 16.95 21.58
CA TRP A 1015 32.60 16.03 20.49
C TRP A 1015 33.55 16.66 19.47
N THR A 1016 34.75 16.09 19.31
CA THR A 1016 35.73 16.50 18.27
C THR A 1016 35.25 16.14 16.89
N SER A 1017 35.69 16.87 15.87
CA SER A 1017 35.48 16.54 14.46
C SER A 1017 35.90 15.13 14.08
N GLY A 1018 35.25 14.63 13.03
CA GLY A 1018 35.39 13.26 12.56
C GLY A 1018 34.06 12.69 12.08
N ILE A 1019 34.07 11.39 11.80
CA ILE A 1019 32.89 10.66 11.35
C ILE A 1019 32.30 9.90 12.54
N TYR A 1020 31.04 10.18 12.83
CA TYR A 1020 30.25 9.53 13.88
C TYR A 1020 29.20 8.64 13.22
N ASN A 1021 29.07 7.40 13.69
CA ASN A 1021 28.09 6.47 13.14
C ASN A 1021 26.70 6.76 13.75
N ILE A 1022 25.76 7.21 12.94
CA ILE A 1022 24.33 7.21 13.27
C ILE A 1022 23.79 5.83 12.91
N ILE A 1023 23.15 5.17 13.86
CA ILE A 1023 22.41 3.94 13.65
C ILE A 1023 20.93 4.24 13.88
N ALA A 1024 20.10 4.02 12.86
CA ALA A 1024 18.65 4.01 12.97
C ALA A 1024 18.19 2.56 13.05
N ASP A 1025 17.66 2.20 14.21
CA ASP A 1025 17.31 0.84 14.60
C ASP A 1025 15.78 0.72 14.61
N TYR A 1026 15.19 0.30 13.49
CA TYR A 1026 13.75 0.07 13.40
C TYR A 1026 13.42 -1.21 14.18
N SER A 1027 12.60 -1.08 15.22
CA SER A 1027 12.29 -2.16 16.17
C SER A 1027 11.48 -3.31 15.58
N GLY A 1028 11.00 -3.17 14.35
CA GLY A 1028 9.93 -4.00 13.82
C GLY A 1028 8.57 -3.64 14.40
N SER A 1029 7.58 -4.41 13.98
CA SER A 1029 6.23 -4.47 14.55
C SER A 1029 5.72 -5.92 14.48
N SER A 1030 4.43 -6.17 14.71
CA SER A 1030 3.84 -7.48 14.42
C SER A 1030 3.86 -7.81 12.91
N ASN A 1031 3.98 -6.81 12.05
CA ASN A 1031 3.82 -6.94 10.60
C ASN A 1031 5.14 -6.83 9.83
N TYR A 1032 6.17 -6.25 10.44
CA TYR A 1032 7.45 -5.95 9.82
C TYR A 1032 8.62 -6.39 10.69
N LEU A 1033 9.66 -6.99 10.10
CA LEU A 1033 10.88 -7.34 10.84
C LEU A 1033 11.60 -6.08 11.32
N ALA A 1034 12.30 -6.22 12.44
CA ALA A 1034 13.31 -5.25 12.83
C ALA A 1034 14.39 -5.19 11.75
N SER A 1035 14.82 -3.98 11.41
CA SER A 1035 16.00 -3.79 10.56
C SER A 1035 16.73 -2.52 10.97
N THR A 1036 18.02 -2.55 10.74
CA THR A 1036 18.94 -1.52 11.21
C THR A 1036 19.73 -1.05 10.01
N ASN A 1037 19.76 0.25 9.78
CA ASN A 1037 20.74 0.84 8.86
C ASN A 1037 21.33 2.10 9.49
N GLY A 1038 22.49 2.48 9.00
CA GLY A 1038 23.22 3.62 9.50
C GLY A 1038 23.57 4.62 8.42
N THR A 1039 23.99 5.79 8.88
CA THR A 1039 24.63 6.80 8.04
C THR A 1039 25.75 7.45 8.85
N SER A 1040 26.61 8.18 8.15
CA SER A 1040 27.65 8.97 8.81
C SER A 1040 27.12 10.35 9.16
N LEU A 1041 27.23 10.73 10.44
CA LEU A 1041 27.30 12.13 10.83
C LEU A 1041 28.74 12.60 10.60
N THR A 1042 28.95 13.45 9.59
CA THR A 1042 30.24 14.14 9.45
C THR A 1042 30.23 15.35 10.37
N LEU A 1043 30.96 15.26 11.49
CA LEU A 1043 31.15 16.37 12.40
C LEU A 1043 32.33 17.22 11.94
N GLN A 1044 32.05 18.47 11.58
CA GLN A 1044 33.04 19.41 11.06
C GLN A 1044 33.81 20.08 12.21
N PRO A 1045 35.13 20.38 12.04
CA PRO A 1045 35.98 21.03 13.05
C PRO A 1045 35.31 22.17 13.79
N SER A 1046 35.28 22.07 15.12
CA SER A 1046 34.67 23.05 15.98
C SER A 1046 35.43 23.33 17.29
N ALA A 1047 35.71 24.60 17.53
CA ALA A 1047 36.47 25.11 18.66
C ALA A 1047 35.62 26.04 19.55
N TYR A 1048 36.15 26.41 20.70
CA TYR A 1048 35.58 27.45 21.55
C TYR A 1048 36.71 28.41 21.94
N LEU A 1049 36.84 29.48 21.15
CA LEU A 1049 37.92 30.45 21.27
C LEU A 1049 37.47 31.65 22.11
N TYR A 1050 38.26 32.00 23.12
CA TYR A 1050 38.06 33.17 23.96
C TYR A 1050 39.41 33.83 24.27
N MET A 1051 39.39 35.06 24.78
CA MET A 1051 40.61 35.83 25.00
C MET A 1051 40.57 36.59 26.32
N ASN A 1052 41.69 36.59 27.02
CA ASN A 1052 41.96 37.41 28.19
C ASN A 1052 43.13 38.34 27.90
N VAL A 1053 43.03 39.61 28.32
CA VAL A 1053 44.06 40.63 28.10
C VAL A 1053 44.44 41.25 29.44
N THR A 1054 45.74 41.46 29.65
CA THR A 1054 46.30 42.06 30.88
C THR A 1054 47.36 43.10 30.52
N SER A 1055 47.67 44.02 31.44
CA SER A 1055 48.71 45.06 31.25
C SER A 1055 49.76 44.99 32.36
N SER A 1056 51.03 45.24 32.03
CA SER A 1056 52.13 45.35 33.00
C SER A 1056 52.10 46.63 33.84
N LYS A 1057 51.33 47.65 33.41
CA LYS A 1057 51.05 48.88 34.16
C LYS A 1057 49.54 49.17 34.11
N VAL A 1058 48.92 49.46 35.25
CA VAL A 1058 47.47 49.71 35.34
C VAL A 1058 47.11 51.09 34.76
N ASN A 1059 47.83 52.13 35.17
CA ASN A 1059 47.74 53.48 34.62
C ASN A 1059 49.14 53.98 34.20
N PRO A 1060 49.60 53.75 32.95
CA PRO A 1060 50.84 54.36 32.46
C PRO A 1060 50.72 55.89 32.32
N SER A 1061 51.80 56.64 32.51
CA SER A 1061 51.81 58.10 32.25
C SER A 1061 52.26 58.41 30.82
N VAL A 1062 51.94 59.59 30.27
CA VAL A 1062 52.50 60.04 28.97
C VAL A 1062 54.03 59.96 28.98
N GLY A 1063 54.59 59.27 27.98
CA GLY A 1063 56.00 58.92 27.87
C GLY A 1063 56.34 57.48 28.27
N ASP A 1064 55.51 56.81 29.08
CA ASP A 1064 55.78 55.43 29.55
C ASP A 1064 55.76 54.40 28.43
N LYS A 1065 56.62 53.38 28.56
CA LYS A 1065 56.46 52.10 27.87
C LYS A 1065 55.82 51.06 28.79
N PHE A 1066 54.87 50.30 28.27
CA PHE A 1066 54.16 49.24 28.98
C PHE A 1066 53.83 48.07 28.05
N VAL A 1067 53.53 46.89 28.61
CA VAL A 1067 53.28 45.66 27.86
C VAL A 1067 51.84 45.19 28.08
N LEU A 1068 51.12 44.95 27.00
CA LEU A 1068 49.83 44.25 27.00
C LEU A 1068 50.06 42.78 26.64
N THR A 1069 49.59 41.87 27.48
CA THR A 1069 49.65 40.42 27.26
C THR A 1069 48.27 39.90 26.86
N TYR A 1070 48.16 39.45 25.62
CA TYR A 1070 46.98 38.83 25.05
C TYR A 1070 47.11 37.31 25.13
N LYS A 1071 46.25 36.69 25.92
CA LYS A 1071 46.12 35.23 26.06
C LYS A 1071 44.92 34.78 25.24
N LEU A 1072 45.18 34.13 24.11
CA LEU A 1072 44.13 33.43 23.35
C LEU A 1072 43.99 32.03 23.92
N SER A 1073 42.76 31.58 24.19
CA SER A 1073 42.47 30.28 24.79
C SER A 1073 41.49 29.50 23.92
N ASN A 1074 41.80 28.22 23.66
CA ASN A 1074 40.88 27.29 23.01
C ASN A 1074 40.39 26.23 24.02
N SER A 1075 39.10 26.25 24.37
CA SER A 1075 38.46 25.21 25.20
C SER A 1075 38.00 23.97 24.42
N GLY A 1076 38.29 23.91 23.11
CA GLY A 1076 37.98 22.77 22.24
C GLY A 1076 36.50 22.67 21.83
N PRO A 1077 36.05 21.48 21.38
CA PRO A 1077 36.77 20.21 21.41
C PRO A 1077 37.93 20.11 20.42
N ASP A 1078 37.83 20.73 19.24
CA ASP A 1078 38.88 20.67 18.21
C ASP A 1078 39.94 21.76 18.36
N ASP A 1079 41.11 21.50 17.77
CA ASP A 1079 42.08 22.54 17.43
C ASP A 1079 41.46 23.56 16.46
N ALA A 1080 41.78 24.84 16.64
CA ALA A 1080 41.33 25.89 15.73
C ALA A 1080 42.39 26.16 14.65
N ALA A 1081 42.06 25.84 13.40
CA ALA A 1081 42.95 26.02 12.27
C ALA A 1081 42.92 27.47 11.76
N ASN A 1082 44.11 27.99 11.41
CA ASN A 1082 44.32 29.32 10.85
C ASN A 1082 43.59 30.43 11.63
N VAL A 1083 43.82 30.46 12.95
CA VAL A 1083 43.26 31.52 13.80
C VAL A 1083 44.00 32.82 13.54
N VAL A 1084 43.26 33.86 13.22
CA VAL A 1084 43.76 35.22 13.06
C VAL A 1084 43.13 36.09 14.14
N VAL A 1085 43.95 36.53 15.07
CA VAL A 1085 43.59 37.58 16.04
C VAL A 1085 44.02 38.92 15.47
N SER A 1086 43.14 39.89 15.40
CA SER A 1086 43.52 41.25 14.99
C SER A 1086 42.90 42.32 15.86
N PHE A 1087 43.67 43.39 16.11
CA PHE A 1087 43.25 44.57 16.84
C PHE A 1087 44.05 45.80 16.41
N GLN A 1088 43.43 46.98 16.54
CA GLN A 1088 44.08 48.26 16.26
C GLN A 1088 44.67 48.88 17.53
N ILE A 1089 45.83 49.53 17.38
CA ILE A 1089 46.45 50.34 18.43
C ILE A 1089 45.89 51.77 18.32
N PRO A 1090 45.10 52.25 19.29
CA PRO A 1090 44.44 53.56 19.23
C PRO A 1090 45.41 54.72 19.06
N GLU A 1091 44.96 55.79 18.42
CA GLU A 1091 45.71 57.05 18.36
C GLU A 1091 45.94 57.61 19.77
N GLY A 1092 47.20 57.92 20.10
CA GLY A 1092 47.63 58.24 21.47
C GLY A 1092 48.52 57.16 22.12
N LEU A 1093 48.58 55.96 21.54
CA LEU A 1093 49.54 54.90 21.91
C LEU A 1093 50.46 54.57 20.71
N GLU A 1094 51.77 54.55 20.87
CA GLU A 1094 52.71 54.17 19.82
C GLU A 1094 53.05 52.68 19.89
N PHE A 1095 53.12 52.00 18.74
CA PHE A 1095 53.66 50.66 18.65
C PHE A 1095 55.18 50.69 18.83
N VAL A 1096 55.71 49.98 19.83
CA VAL A 1096 57.16 49.84 20.03
C VAL A 1096 57.66 48.51 19.47
N THR A 1097 57.05 47.40 19.89
CA THR A 1097 57.36 46.05 19.40
C THR A 1097 56.28 45.05 19.84
N ALA A 1098 56.25 43.88 19.22
CA ALA A 1098 55.53 42.73 19.76
C ALA A 1098 56.40 41.46 19.71
N SER A 1099 56.05 40.48 20.52
CA SER A 1099 56.57 39.12 20.45
C SER A 1099 55.44 38.12 20.70
N VAL A 1100 55.55 36.94 20.11
CA VAL A 1100 54.57 35.85 20.24
C VAL A 1100 55.31 34.58 20.63
N ASP A 1101 54.67 33.73 21.44
CA ASP A 1101 55.21 32.40 21.75
C ASP A 1101 54.88 31.36 20.67
N SER A 1102 53.87 31.63 19.85
CA SER A 1102 53.36 30.78 18.78
C SER A 1102 52.79 31.61 17.63
N GLY A 1103 52.87 31.06 16.42
CA GLY A 1103 52.44 31.75 15.19
C GLY A 1103 53.38 32.88 14.77
N THR A 1104 52.84 33.82 13.99
CA THR A 1104 53.55 35.02 13.53
C THR A 1104 52.68 36.25 13.74
N TYR A 1105 53.29 37.41 13.96
CA TYR A 1105 52.58 38.68 13.97
C TYR A 1105 53.05 39.58 12.82
N THR A 1106 52.16 40.45 12.35
CA THR A 1106 52.51 41.61 11.53
C THR A 1106 51.95 42.87 12.17
N TYR A 1107 52.65 43.98 11.98
CA TYR A 1107 52.14 45.32 12.28
C TYR A 1107 52.03 46.08 10.98
N ASN A 1108 50.84 46.59 10.66
CA ASN A 1108 50.65 47.50 9.54
C ASN A 1108 50.63 48.95 10.08
N PRO A 1109 51.67 49.76 9.85
CA PRO A 1109 51.75 51.11 10.38
C PRO A 1109 50.69 52.05 9.78
N THR A 1110 50.21 51.79 8.56
CA THR A 1110 49.26 52.64 7.84
C THR A 1110 47.87 52.63 8.47
N ASN A 1111 47.44 51.51 9.06
CA ASN A 1111 46.15 51.37 9.75
C ASN A 1111 46.28 50.95 11.23
N ARG A 1112 47.51 51.00 11.76
CA ARG A 1112 47.87 50.73 13.17
C ARG A 1112 47.41 49.35 13.67
N THR A 1113 47.17 48.39 12.77
CA THR A 1113 46.65 47.06 13.10
C THR A 1113 47.78 46.08 13.41
N ILE A 1114 47.66 45.38 14.54
CA ILE A 1114 48.39 44.13 14.81
C ILE A 1114 47.53 42.97 14.32
N THR A 1115 48.12 42.10 13.51
CA THR A 1115 47.52 40.84 13.09
C THR A 1115 48.41 39.70 13.57
N TRP A 1116 47.88 38.84 14.43
CA TRP A 1116 48.54 37.65 14.97
C TRP A 1116 47.90 36.41 14.35
N THR A 1117 48.68 35.72 13.52
CA THR A 1117 48.26 34.54 12.77
C THR A 1117 48.85 33.29 13.39
N LEU A 1118 47.98 32.37 13.78
CA LEU A 1118 48.29 31.08 14.38
C LEU A 1118 47.78 29.98 13.44
N ASN A 1119 48.70 29.30 12.75
CA ASN A 1119 48.36 28.24 11.79
C ASN A 1119 47.48 27.14 12.41
N ASN A 1120 47.70 26.82 13.69
CA ASN A 1120 46.83 25.95 14.46
C ASN A 1120 46.89 26.28 15.97
N VAL A 1121 45.73 26.51 16.58
CA VAL A 1121 45.59 26.75 18.02
C VAL A 1121 45.05 25.49 18.68
N LYS A 1122 45.99 24.71 19.22
CA LYS A 1122 45.68 23.52 20.02
C LYS A 1122 44.83 23.89 21.22
N VAL A 1123 44.05 22.94 21.73
CA VAL A 1123 43.38 23.06 23.04
C VAL A 1123 44.41 23.45 24.10
N GLY A 1124 44.30 24.67 24.63
CA GLY A 1124 45.39 25.35 25.34
C GLY A 1124 45.49 26.85 25.01
N ASP A 1125 46.63 27.45 25.39
CA ASP A 1125 46.77 28.91 25.55
C ASP A 1125 48.08 29.47 24.94
N PRO A 1126 48.09 29.94 23.68
CA PRO A 1126 49.18 30.79 23.16
C PRO A 1126 49.07 32.25 23.65
N TYR A 1127 50.20 32.98 23.60
CA TYR A 1127 50.34 34.36 24.09
C TYR A 1127 51.02 35.30 23.08
N LEU A 1128 50.48 36.53 23.00
CA LEU A 1128 51.12 37.69 22.36
C LEU A 1128 51.43 38.77 23.40
N TYR A 1129 52.65 39.28 23.37
CA TYR A 1129 53.15 40.35 24.23
C TYR A 1129 53.39 41.60 23.37
N LEU A 1130 52.63 42.67 23.62
CA LEU A 1130 52.65 43.91 22.85
C LEU A 1130 53.22 45.05 23.69
N THR A 1131 54.36 45.60 23.30
CA THR A 1131 54.93 46.79 23.94
C THR A 1131 54.44 48.06 23.25
N LEU A 1132 53.80 48.95 24.03
CA LEU A 1132 53.31 50.24 23.58
C LEU A 1132 54.01 51.37 24.33
N GLN A 1133 54.09 52.56 23.72
CA GLN A 1133 54.48 53.81 24.39
C GLN A 1133 53.29 54.76 24.46
N ALA A 1134 53.06 55.37 25.62
CA ALA A 1134 52.02 56.37 25.81
C ALA A 1134 52.44 57.73 25.20
N LEU A 1135 51.64 58.28 24.26
CA LEU A 1135 51.92 59.58 23.63
C LEU A 1135 50.99 60.69 24.11
N THR A 1136 49.72 60.38 24.39
CA THR A 1136 48.75 61.33 24.95
C THR A 1136 48.00 60.70 26.14
N SER A 1137 47.48 61.55 27.02
CA SER A 1137 46.70 61.14 28.18
C SER A 1137 45.24 60.95 27.81
N GLY A 1138 44.60 59.89 28.30
CA GLY A 1138 43.23 59.54 27.97
C GLY A 1138 42.94 58.06 28.19
N LYS A 1139 41.68 57.67 27.99
CA LYS A 1139 41.24 56.28 28.09
C LYS A 1139 41.19 55.65 26.70
N TYR A 1140 41.92 54.57 26.50
CA TYR A 1140 42.02 53.84 25.23
C TYR A 1140 41.43 52.44 25.35
N THR A 1141 40.80 51.97 24.28
CA THR A 1141 40.09 50.69 24.25
C THR A 1141 40.61 49.83 23.09
N ILE A 1142 40.86 48.54 23.35
CA ILE A 1142 41.33 47.53 22.40
C ILE A 1142 40.69 46.20 22.79
N ILE A 1143 40.08 45.36 21.97
CA ILE A 1143 39.71 45.43 20.55
C ILE A 1143 40.14 44.19 19.74
N PRO A 1144 40.44 43.01 20.32
CA PRO A 1144 40.69 41.82 19.52
C PRO A 1144 39.41 41.28 18.88
N THR A 1145 39.48 41.02 17.58
CA THR A 1145 38.64 40.04 16.91
C THR A 1145 39.36 38.69 16.88
N ILE A 1146 38.62 37.59 16.79
CA ILE A 1146 39.16 36.24 16.56
C ILE A 1146 38.43 35.65 15.36
N ASN A 1147 39.15 35.47 14.26
CA ASN A 1147 38.68 34.72 13.09
C ASN A 1147 39.38 33.35 13.06
N SER A 1148 38.69 32.33 12.56
CA SER A 1148 39.17 30.93 12.54
C SER A 1148 38.52 30.20 11.36
N GLN A 1149 39.24 29.27 10.73
CA GLN A 1149 38.65 28.38 9.71
C GLN A 1149 37.88 27.21 10.35
N THR A 1150 38.27 26.80 11.56
CA THR A 1150 37.47 25.92 12.43
C THR A 1150 36.26 26.69 12.98
N HIS A 1151 35.07 26.08 13.00
CA HIS A 1151 33.84 26.72 13.49
C HIS A 1151 33.95 27.08 14.98
N ASN A 1152 34.09 28.38 15.28
CA ASN A 1152 34.12 28.88 16.65
C ASN A 1152 32.70 29.00 17.21
N ARG A 1153 32.41 28.28 18.28
CA ARG A 1153 31.10 28.25 18.95
C ARG A 1153 30.94 29.31 20.01
N ASN A 1154 32.01 29.98 20.40
CA ASN A 1154 31.91 31.12 21.30
C ASN A 1154 31.36 32.32 20.52
N THR A 1155 30.04 32.47 20.55
CA THR A 1155 29.32 33.62 19.98
C THR A 1155 29.33 34.85 20.90
N ASN A 1156 29.86 34.73 22.12
CA ASN A 1156 29.98 35.87 23.03
C ASN A 1156 30.99 36.88 22.48
N THR A 1157 30.62 38.15 22.41
CA THR A 1157 31.54 39.23 22.06
C THR A 1157 32.73 39.26 23.02
N ILE A 1158 33.94 39.28 22.47
CA ILE A 1158 35.17 39.40 23.25
C ILE A 1158 35.16 40.76 23.95
N LYS A 1159 35.41 40.76 25.27
CA LYS A 1159 35.31 41.97 26.09
C LYS A 1159 36.39 42.98 25.69
N PRO A 1160 36.04 44.28 25.48
CA PRO A 1160 37.03 45.32 25.24
C PRO A 1160 37.96 45.50 26.45
N PHE A 1161 39.27 45.40 26.23
CA PHE A 1161 40.29 45.80 27.20
C PHE A 1161 40.41 47.33 27.19
N ASN A 1162 40.42 47.93 28.38
CA ASN A 1162 40.49 49.38 28.55
C ASN A 1162 41.75 49.72 29.35
N ILE A 1163 42.53 50.71 28.88
CA ILE A 1163 43.71 51.24 29.57
C ILE A 1163 43.60 52.75 29.72
N ASN A 1164 43.98 53.30 30.88
CA ASN A 1164 43.90 54.73 31.14
C ASN A 1164 45.32 55.32 31.25
N ILE A 1165 45.62 56.32 30.43
CA ILE A 1165 46.92 57.00 30.42
C ILE A 1165 46.80 58.34 31.13
N GLU A 1166 47.69 58.58 32.09
CA GLU A 1166 47.70 59.79 32.91
C GLU A 1166 48.59 60.88 32.32
N THR A 1167 48.25 62.15 32.57
CA THR A 1167 49.05 63.31 32.14
C THR A 1167 50.48 63.25 32.69
N PRO A 1168 51.48 63.77 31.95
CA PRO A 1168 52.86 63.76 32.43
C PRO A 1168 52.97 64.60 33.71
N ASN A 1169 53.44 63.97 34.78
CA ASN A 1169 53.36 64.52 36.13
C ASN A 1169 54.50 65.52 36.37
N ASN A 1170 54.36 66.73 35.81
CA ASN A 1170 55.31 67.83 35.97
C ASN A 1170 55.14 68.53 37.33
N ASN A 1171 55.48 67.82 38.41
CA ASN A 1171 55.67 68.41 39.74
C ASN A 1171 56.90 67.78 40.43
N ASP A 1172 57.89 68.65 40.61
CA ASP A 1172 58.92 68.74 41.66
C ASP A 1172 60.40 68.53 41.23
N PRO A 1173 61.35 69.40 41.69
CA PRO A 1173 62.74 69.43 41.22
C PRO A 1173 63.78 68.85 42.20
N THR A 1174 65.05 68.92 41.78
CA THR A 1174 66.32 68.84 42.57
C THR A 1174 67.14 67.52 42.62
N THR A 1175 68.40 67.67 42.18
CA THR A 1175 69.66 67.08 42.71
C THR A 1175 69.94 65.56 42.73
N ASN A 1176 70.98 65.18 41.98
CA ASN A 1176 71.95 64.10 42.31
C ASN A 1176 72.76 64.45 43.60
N PRO A 1177 73.49 63.50 44.27
CA PRO A 1177 73.64 62.06 44.05
C PRO A 1177 73.56 61.17 45.34
N THR A 1178 74.02 59.90 45.23
CA THR A 1178 74.52 58.97 46.29
C THR A 1178 73.56 58.12 47.17
N THR A 1179 73.68 56.80 46.98
CA THR A 1179 73.75 55.68 47.95
C THR A 1179 72.63 55.37 48.99
N ALA A 1180 72.03 54.18 48.76
CA ALA A 1180 71.96 53.03 49.69
C ALA A 1180 70.66 52.67 50.46
N ASN A 1181 70.44 51.35 50.50
CA ASN A 1181 69.72 50.50 51.48
C ASN A 1181 68.19 50.25 51.38
N ALA A 1182 67.91 49.08 50.78
CA ALA A 1182 67.42 47.86 51.48
C ALA A 1182 65.91 47.55 51.56
N ALA A 1183 65.51 46.49 50.81
CA ALA A 1183 64.69 45.34 51.24
C ALA A 1183 64.55 44.36 50.05
N SER A 1184 65.60 43.61 49.68
CA SER A 1184 65.74 42.17 49.98
C SER A 1184 64.53 41.28 49.65
N ASN A 1185 64.65 40.46 48.58
CA ASN A 1185 64.86 39.02 48.75
C ASN A 1185 65.12 38.34 47.39
N THR A 1186 66.40 38.14 47.09
CA THR A 1186 66.88 37.10 46.16
C THR A 1186 67.26 35.87 46.99
N ILE A 1187 67.15 34.65 46.46
CA ILE A 1187 68.16 33.58 46.53
C ILE A 1187 67.74 32.38 45.65
N THR A 1188 68.66 31.45 45.44
CA THR A 1188 68.93 30.64 44.24
C THR A 1188 68.29 29.26 44.14
N MET A 1189 68.26 28.74 42.90
CA MET A 1189 68.31 27.33 42.43
C MET A 1189 68.27 26.17 43.46
N GLN A 1190 67.55 25.10 43.10
CA GLN A 1190 68.14 23.76 42.99
C GLN A 1190 67.33 22.78 42.11
N LYS A 1191 67.88 21.57 41.88
CA LYS A 1191 67.38 20.49 41.00
C LYS A 1191 67.28 19.18 41.81
N THR A 1192 66.47 18.23 41.33
CA THR A 1192 66.36 16.77 41.67
C THR A 1192 65.11 16.30 42.44
N GLY A 1193 64.69 15.04 42.19
CA GLY A 1193 63.97 14.21 43.17
C GLY A 1193 62.55 13.70 42.83
N THR A 1194 62.45 12.47 42.31
CA THR A 1194 61.43 11.47 42.73
C THR A 1194 61.96 10.74 44.00
N PRO A 1195 61.20 9.98 44.84
CA PRO A 1195 60.10 9.06 44.46
C PRO A 1195 58.96 8.72 45.49
N THR A 1196 58.06 7.82 45.06
CA THR A 1196 57.34 6.75 45.83
C THR A 1196 56.32 7.03 46.97
N THR A 1197 55.06 6.69 46.66
CA THR A 1197 54.12 5.80 47.41
C THR A 1197 53.98 5.85 48.95
N SER A 1198 52.76 6.11 49.44
CA SER A 1198 51.84 5.07 49.99
C SER A 1198 50.69 5.64 50.85
N LEU A 1199 49.45 5.22 50.60
CA LEU A 1199 48.45 5.07 51.66
C LEU A 1199 47.55 3.83 51.41
N ILE A 1200 47.42 3.05 52.48
CA ILE A 1200 46.77 1.74 52.73
C ILE A 1200 45.22 1.88 52.76
N LEU A 1201 44.34 0.86 52.72
CA LEU A 1201 44.26 -0.55 52.25
C LEU A 1201 42.94 -1.15 52.82
N ALA A 1202 42.10 -1.85 52.04
CA ALA A 1202 41.08 -2.82 52.52
C ALA A 1202 40.48 -3.60 51.31
N ILE A 1203 40.75 -4.91 51.11
CA ILE A 1203 39.91 -6.07 51.54
C ILE A 1203 38.64 -6.22 50.66
N LEU A 1204 38.31 -7.33 49.96
CA LEU A 1204 38.84 -8.71 49.77
C LEU A 1204 38.39 -9.20 48.35
N ALA A 1205 39.17 -9.97 47.58
CA ALA A 1205 39.06 -11.45 47.37
C ALA A 1205 37.69 -11.97 46.82
N ILE A 1206 37.59 -13.01 45.97
CA ILE A 1206 38.53 -14.02 45.46
C ILE A 1206 37.93 -14.73 44.21
N LEU A 1207 38.76 -15.43 43.39
CA LEU A 1207 38.49 -16.51 42.38
C LEU A 1207 37.10 -16.59 41.66
N GLY A 1208 36.98 -16.86 40.36
CA GLY A 1208 37.86 -17.53 39.39
C GLY A 1208 37.04 -18.59 38.61
N GLY A 1209 37.36 -18.92 37.35
CA GLY A 1209 36.60 -19.97 36.63
C GLY A 1209 36.46 -19.86 35.11
N ILE A 1210 37.58 -19.97 34.41
CA ILE A 1210 37.79 -20.63 33.10
C ILE A 1210 36.56 -21.34 32.48
N LEU A 1211 36.19 -21.04 31.22
CA LEU A 1211 36.21 -21.99 30.07
C LEU A 1211 35.63 -21.42 28.75
N THR A 1212 36.38 -21.65 27.68
CA THR A 1212 36.06 -21.49 26.24
C THR A 1212 35.33 -22.75 25.69
N PRO A 1213 34.97 -22.90 24.39
CA PRO A 1213 34.61 -21.95 23.30
C PRO A 1213 33.35 -22.41 22.47
N LYS A 1214 33.16 -21.78 21.29
CA LYS A 1214 32.52 -22.28 20.02
C LYS A 1214 30.99 -22.13 19.80
N LYS A 1215 30.69 -21.50 18.64
CA LYS A 1215 29.50 -21.62 17.75
C LYS A 1215 28.14 -21.22 18.36
N LYS A 1216 27.23 -20.60 17.63
CA LYS A 1216 27.17 -20.30 16.17
C LYS A 1216 27.35 -18.82 15.88
#